data_AF-A0A2H0QHU1-F1
#
_entry.id   AF-A0A2H0QHU1-F1
#
_cell.length_a   1.000
_cell.length_b   1.000
_cell.length_c   1.000
_cell.angle_alpha   90.00
_cell.angle_beta   90.00
_cell.angle_gamma   90.00
#
_symmetry.space_group_name_H-M   'P 1'
#
loop_
_entity.id
_entity.type
_entity.pdbx_description
1 polymer ?
#
loop_
_entity_poly.entity_id
_entity_poly.type
_entity_poly.pdbx_seq_one_letter_code
_entity_poly.pdbx_strand_id
1 'polypeptide(L)'
;MTCLFLCIAPVTFSQTTPSQPMPLPSPNPLPKPWADEFMGYLFSELGHQWNQAGDRFTSTLFAALTDRQLFSTDLLGGNLSLNIKRNIYDNRDILDTWTVVDIFNVPLSYNLPIADWVELDSGPISIGLGLTFDMSALNIRQVRPHDIVLETKVTELKEEIQQQVQNIDNEETSDEDILIAQDEGVIPWSKLSPLVMARYSKLLNLLTHPLRLPLTPKKALKMHKGEISSWLASGTVQIGASVGWSIINPTGLSNTHWGAGLSTYINGRYQFSVHKEKDDQVLLKMTRVQNKGRNIVIGNAEIKKEIFNGFLVSEKKYGTITASIIPFQVLLNTNAAKQFDIAYRFDLTKIEARKAYAKAVMGRTALAHELSQVEGSGVTWAFQREMTSRSLSRSHQTLLTVVFQRASHNSMTLSEATISTPDEERQVFTGMTSHTRGHRTFWGILEGKRYSFGTTFDDQAQTSRKDEGLIIEAQFNDNHTNAREMHELMNEVEEGIQKPGLFERPAIYDPSTLCQTHETDCRPTLLKYGRSSFYYKIFLNKKLLDILKKTSTSEMWKNLEYAFGVKEGHWSSKGKRWMSALWRLPIAVTNIPLNILDLHVKEGSKLILAQQLMRRFKDWQKINDPKEQAFDLAAFFRAQNYSRELIRLVRQALKGQKIPYYVSAHAPELFGSLSTSSDEAPPTPGQDPTTEIIDFDRMGPRTTYDPEAKLNQFGVEVLNKNEIQIRFELPVESHALYWRVDKIRGWLGGKKLIRLVTSTSHLPSGMNVISLKRNESNGEFQQLADHLFANKEVRLMVALAIESNHWGAIQSKDIVLR
;
A
#
# COMPACT_ATOMS: atom_id res chain seq x y z
N MET A 1 -23.30 -71.57 16.93
CA MET A 1 -23.01 -72.39 15.73
C MET A 1 -21.88 -71.68 14.96
N THR A 2 -20.60 -71.96 15.24
CA THR A 2 -19.70 -72.99 14.61
C THR A 2 -19.41 -72.68 13.14
N CYS A 3 -18.20 -72.63 12.56
CA CYS A 3 -16.77 -72.90 12.89
C CYS A 3 -15.96 -72.13 11.81
N LEU A 4 -14.77 -71.53 11.98
CA LEU A 4 -13.42 -72.01 12.34
C LEU A 4 -12.85 -73.11 11.42
N PHE A 5 -11.84 -72.79 10.60
CA PHE A 5 -10.84 -73.77 10.14
C PHE A 5 -9.48 -73.11 9.83
N LEU A 6 -8.47 -73.56 10.57
CA LEU A 6 -7.03 -73.49 10.30
C LEU A 6 -6.66 -74.50 9.20
N CYS A 7 -5.60 -74.22 8.43
CA CYS A 7 -4.72 -75.25 7.88
C CYS A 7 -3.24 -74.80 7.97
N ILE A 8 -2.40 -75.75 8.36
CA ILE A 8 -0.96 -75.67 8.67
C ILE A 8 -0.15 -76.45 7.61
N ALA A 9 1.10 -76.00 7.39
CA ALA A 9 2.30 -76.71 6.87
C ALA A 9 2.51 -76.86 5.33
N PRO A 10 3.75 -77.09 4.85
CA PRO A 10 5.03 -77.31 5.58
C PRO A 10 6.23 -76.44 5.16
N VAL A 11 7.22 -76.47 6.06
CA VAL A 11 8.59 -75.96 5.94
C VAL A 11 9.43 -76.90 5.06
N THR A 12 10.21 -76.35 4.13
CA THR A 12 11.33 -77.04 3.48
C THR A 12 12.63 -76.27 3.72
N PHE A 13 13.60 -76.99 4.30
CA PHE A 13 15.00 -76.58 4.42
C PHE A 13 15.70 -76.77 3.06
N SER A 14 16.46 -75.78 2.59
CA SER A 14 17.52 -76.00 1.60
C SER A 14 18.78 -75.22 1.94
N GLN A 15 19.89 -75.80 1.52
CA GLN A 15 21.24 -75.65 2.03
C GLN A 15 21.91 -74.31 1.76
N THR A 16 22.82 -74.03 2.69
CA THR A 16 23.86 -73.00 2.75
C THR A 16 24.83 -73.00 1.56
N THR A 17 25.07 -71.82 0.99
CA THR A 17 26.27 -71.46 0.22
C THR A 17 27.15 -70.49 1.03
N PRO A 18 28.49 -70.54 0.88
CA PRO A 18 29.41 -69.81 1.74
C PRO A 18 29.53 -68.32 1.36
N SER A 19 29.74 -67.55 2.42
CA SER A 19 29.86 -66.10 2.55
C SER A 19 30.86 -65.41 1.60
N GLN A 20 30.39 -64.35 0.94
CA GLN A 20 31.23 -63.19 0.65
C GLN A 20 31.24 -62.25 1.87
N PRO A 21 32.39 -61.67 2.26
CA PRO A 21 32.44 -60.69 3.34
C PRO A 21 31.68 -59.42 2.92
N MET A 22 30.63 -59.07 3.67
CA MET A 22 29.97 -57.78 3.54
C MET A 22 30.96 -56.64 3.86
N PRO A 23 30.96 -55.54 3.10
CA PRO A 23 31.62 -54.31 3.56
C PRO A 23 30.96 -53.88 4.87
N LEU A 24 31.79 -53.59 5.88
CA LEU A 24 31.34 -53.04 7.16
C LEU A 24 30.43 -51.83 6.88
N PRO A 25 29.21 -51.78 7.46
CA PRO A 25 28.39 -50.58 7.37
C PRO A 25 29.20 -49.42 7.95
N SER A 26 29.33 -48.35 7.18
CA SER A 26 29.88 -47.10 7.68
C SER A 26 29.14 -46.75 8.98
N PRO A 27 29.84 -46.43 10.08
CA PRO A 27 29.18 -46.09 11.34
C PRO A 27 28.16 -45.00 11.05
N ASN A 28 26.88 -45.28 11.38
CA ASN A 28 25.83 -44.28 11.33
C ASN A 28 26.36 -43.06 12.08
N PRO A 29 26.33 -41.85 11.49
CA PRO A 29 26.71 -40.66 12.21
C PRO A 29 25.88 -40.64 13.50
N LEU A 30 26.58 -40.57 14.64
CA LEU A 30 25.94 -40.45 15.95
C LEU A 30 24.88 -39.34 15.84
N PRO A 31 23.63 -39.58 16.27
CA PRO A 31 22.61 -38.55 16.25
C PRO A 31 23.18 -37.33 16.97
N LYS A 32 23.15 -36.18 16.28
CA LYS A 32 23.59 -34.92 16.88
C LYS A 32 22.88 -34.79 18.24
N PRO A 33 23.58 -34.32 19.28
CA PRO A 33 22.95 -34.16 20.59
C PRO A 33 21.68 -33.34 20.40
N TRP A 34 20.54 -33.88 20.84
CA TRP A 34 19.24 -33.18 20.82
C TRP A 34 19.33 -31.76 21.41
N ALA A 35 20.30 -31.54 22.31
CA ALA A 35 20.63 -30.25 22.89
C ALA A 35 21.13 -29.23 21.84
N ASP A 36 21.90 -29.64 20.84
CA ASP A 36 22.40 -28.72 19.80
C ASP A 36 21.30 -28.36 18.80
N GLU A 37 20.40 -29.30 18.47
CA GLU A 37 19.21 -29.02 17.67
C GLU A 37 18.19 -28.17 18.43
N PHE A 38 17.95 -28.48 19.71
CA PHE A 38 17.05 -27.70 20.58
C PHE A 38 17.59 -26.29 20.81
N MET A 39 18.88 -26.13 21.14
CA MET A 39 19.48 -24.81 21.32
C MET A 39 19.56 -24.06 19.99
N GLY A 40 19.85 -24.74 18.88
CA GLY A 40 19.80 -24.13 17.54
C GLY A 40 18.40 -23.64 17.16
N TYR A 41 17.37 -24.45 17.44
CA TYR A 41 15.97 -24.07 17.27
C TYR A 41 15.60 -22.91 18.18
N LEU A 42 15.90 -22.99 19.48
CA LEU A 42 15.62 -21.96 20.47
C LEU A 42 16.32 -20.64 20.15
N PHE A 43 17.59 -20.67 19.72
CA PHE A 43 18.32 -19.47 19.29
C PHE A 43 17.82 -18.92 17.96
N SER A 44 17.36 -19.77 17.03
CA SER A 44 16.76 -19.29 15.78
C SER A 44 15.39 -18.67 16.01
N GLU A 45 14.55 -19.28 16.85
CA GLU A 45 13.21 -18.83 17.22
C GLU A 45 13.29 -17.55 18.06
N LEU A 46 14.13 -17.54 19.10
CA LEU A 46 14.41 -16.34 19.90
C LEU A 46 15.07 -15.27 19.05
N GLY A 47 15.99 -15.60 18.15
CA GLY A 47 16.62 -14.66 17.23
C GLY A 47 15.63 -14.03 16.26
N HIS A 48 14.69 -14.80 15.71
CA HIS A 48 13.61 -14.30 14.87
C HIS A 48 12.64 -13.43 15.66
N GLN A 49 12.24 -13.84 16.88
CA GLN A 49 11.39 -13.05 17.75
C GLN A 49 12.09 -11.76 18.22
N TRP A 50 13.41 -11.79 18.47
CA TRP A 50 14.20 -10.61 18.80
C TRP A 50 14.28 -9.68 17.59
N ASN A 51 14.63 -10.17 16.40
CA ASN A 51 14.67 -9.35 15.19
C ASN A 51 13.31 -8.72 14.89
N GLN A 52 12.21 -9.46 15.06
CA GLN A 52 10.86 -8.92 14.94
C GLN A 52 10.53 -7.90 16.03
N ALA A 53 10.92 -8.14 17.28
CA ALA A 53 10.78 -7.18 18.37
C ALA A 53 11.62 -5.93 18.13
N GLY A 54 12.81 -6.08 17.55
CA GLY A 54 13.71 -5.01 17.13
C GLY A 54 13.14 -4.20 15.97
N ASP A 55 12.59 -4.83 14.93
CA ASP A 55 11.90 -4.16 13.84
C ASP A 55 10.62 -3.42 14.32
N ARG A 56 9.89 -4.03 15.26
CA ARG A 56 8.72 -3.41 15.91
C ARG A 56 9.12 -2.24 16.78
N PHE A 57 10.14 -2.40 17.62
CA PHE A 57 10.68 -1.36 18.48
C PHE A 57 11.25 -0.21 17.64
N THR A 58 12.07 -0.50 16.63
CA THR A 58 12.62 0.53 15.73
C THR A 58 11.54 1.21 14.91
N SER A 59 10.52 0.50 14.41
CA SER A 59 9.39 1.15 13.71
C SER A 59 8.54 2.02 14.63
N THR A 60 8.35 1.61 15.89
CA THR A 60 7.61 2.38 16.89
C THR A 60 8.42 3.58 17.38
N LEU A 61 9.72 3.39 17.64
CA LEU A 61 10.67 4.45 17.98
C LEU A 61 10.78 5.44 16.83
N PHE A 62 10.86 4.97 15.60
CA PHE A 62 10.85 5.80 14.40
C PHE A 62 9.56 6.60 14.30
N ALA A 63 8.39 5.95 14.40
CA ALA A 63 7.11 6.64 14.40
C ALA A 63 7.04 7.70 15.52
N ALA A 64 7.61 7.43 16.69
CA ALA A 64 7.70 8.39 17.78
C ALA A 64 8.69 9.55 17.52
N LEU A 65 9.77 9.32 16.77
CA LEU A 65 10.76 10.34 16.41
C LEU A 65 10.31 11.20 15.23
N THR A 66 9.62 10.61 14.26
CA THR A 66 9.23 11.27 13.01
C THR A 66 7.76 11.63 12.95
N ASP A 67 7.03 11.57 14.05
CA ASP A 67 5.64 12.05 14.16
C ASP A 67 5.48 12.73 15.52
N ARG A 68 6.05 13.93 15.64
CA ARG A 68 6.22 14.61 16.91
C ARG A 68 5.76 16.05 16.85
N GLN A 69 4.99 16.43 17.86
CA GLN A 69 4.76 17.81 18.23
C GLN A 69 6.02 18.35 18.91
N LEU A 70 6.75 19.23 18.22
CA LEU A 70 7.96 19.86 18.76
C LEU A 70 7.61 20.93 19.79
N PHE A 71 6.51 21.64 19.56
CA PHE A 71 6.07 22.74 20.40
C PHE A 71 4.54 22.83 20.40
N SER A 72 3.96 23.20 21.53
CA SER A 72 2.55 23.57 21.67
C SER A 72 2.44 24.66 22.72
N THR A 73 1.67 25.69 22.43
CA THR A 73 1.35 26.77 23.36
C THR A 73 -0.09 27.17 23.17
N ASP A 74 -0.73 27.54 24.27
CA ASP A 74 -2.01 28.21 24.22
C ASP A 74 -1.76 29.71 24.04
N LEU A 75 -2.21 30.27 22.93
CA LEU A 75 -2.08 31.66 22.56
C LEU A 75 -3.48 32.24 22.38
N LEU A 76 -3.87 33.22 23.20
CA LEU A 76 -5.16 33.93 23.11
C LEU A 76 -6.39 32.99 23.11
N GLY A 77 -6.36 31.92 23.90
CA GLY A 77 -7.45 30.93 23.95
C GLY A 77 -7.50 29.96 22.76
N GLY A 78 -6.49 29.99 21.89
CA GLY A 78 -6.27 28.98 20.86
C GLY A 78 -5.01 28.16 21.09
N ASN A 79 -4.95 26.96 20.53
CA ASN A 79 -3.75 26.13 20.57
C ASN A 79 -2.94 26.32 19.28
N LEU A 80 -1.73 26.84 19.42
CA LEU A 80 -0.71 26.86 18.37
C LEU A 80 0.22 25.67 18.60
N SER A 81 0.48 24.88 17.58
CA SER A 81 1.52 23.85 17.65
C SER A 81 2.42 23.82 16.43
N LEU A 82 3.57 23.17 16.60
CA LEU A 82 4.51 22.89 15.52
C LEU A 82 4.73 21.38 15.51
N ASN A 83 4.38 20.76 14.38
CA ASN A 83 4.39 19.32 14.20
C ASN A 83 5.30 18.97 13.03
N ILE A 84 6.08 17.91 13.21
CA ILE A 84 6.83 17.28 12.11
C ILE A 84 6.35 15.85 11.92
N LYS A 85 6.22 15.44 10.67
CA LYS A 85 5.78 14.11 10.29
C LYS A 85 6.56 13.57 9.10
N ARG A 86 6.96 12.29 9.13
CA ARG A 86 7.50 11.55 7.97
C ARG A 86 6.58 10.40 7.62
N ASN A 87 6.08 10.40 6.39
CA ASN A 87 5.37 9.24 5.82
C ASN A 87 6.28 8.55 4.81
N ILE A 88 6.21 7.22 4.78
CA ILE A 88 7.02 6.39 3.89
C ILE A 88 6.06 5.44 3.18
N TYR A 89 6.09 5.49 1.85
CA TYR A 89 5.24 4.69 0.99
C TYR A 89 6.13 3.75 0.18
N ASP A 90 5.85 2.46 0.27
CA ASP A 90 6.44 1.46 -0.61
C ASP A 90 5.92 1.69 -2.01
N ASN A 91 6.78 2.02 -2.97
CA ASN A 91 6.36 2.24 -4.35
C ASN A 91 5.91 0.94 -5.02
N ARG A 92 6.20 -0.23 -4.41
CA ARG A 92 5.89 -1.58 -4.94
C ARG A 92 6.41 -1.78 -6.35
N ASP A 93 7.50 -1.09 -6.66
CA ASP A 93 8.22 -1.27 -7.91
C ASP A 93 9.30 -2.33 -7.76
N ILE A 94 9.90 -2.68 -8.88
CA ILE A 94 10.89 -3.74 -8.99
C ILE A 94 12.20 -3.39 -8.28
N LEU A 95 12.44 -2.10 -8.10
CA LEU A 95 13.63 -1.56 -7.48
C LEU A 95 13.47 -1.43 -5.95
N ASP A 96 12.33 -1.83 -5.38
CA ASP A 96 11.98 -1.56 -3.97
C ASP A 96 12.21 -0.08 -3.60
N THR A 97 11.85 0.85 -4.48
CA THR A 97 11.96 2.28 -4.16
C THR A 97 10.87 2.69 -3.18
N TRP A 98 11.16 3.74 -2.42
CA TRP A 98 10.26 4.26 -1.40
C TRP A 98 10.01 5.74 -1.65
N THR A 99 8.75 6.17 -1.61
CA THR A 99 8.43 7.60 -1.56
C THR A 99 8.45 8.05 -0.11
N VAL A 100 9.33 9.01 0.19
CA VAL A 100 9.43 9.67 1.50
C VAL A 100 8.75 11.02 1.41
N VAL A 101 7.83 11.27 2.33
CA VAL A 101 7.10 12.53 2.46
C VAL A 101 7.41 13.13 3.82
N ASP A 102 8.20 14.20 3.82
CA ASP A 102 8.46 15.01 5.01
C ASP A 102 7.41 16.12 5.10
N ILE A 103 6.79 16.28 6.27
CA ILE A 103 5.72 17.22 6.52
C ILE A 103 6.11 18.05 7.74
N PHE A 104 6.03 19.36 7.59
CA PHE A 104 6.15 20.33 8.67
C PHE A 104 4.81 21.08 8.72
N ASN A 105 4.12 21.04 9.85
CA ASN A 105 2.80 21.64 10.01
C ASN A 105 2.80 22.59 11.22
N VAL A 106 2.20 23.76 11.05
CA VAL A 106 1.94 24.74 12.11
C VAL A 106 0.43 24.98 12.19
N PRO A 107 -0.33 24.13 12.90
CA PRO A 107 -1.75 24.36 13.08
C PRO A 107 -2.00 25.32 14.24
N LEU A 108 -2.96 26.21 14.03
CA LEU A 108 -3.50 27.17 14.97
C LEU A 108 -5.01 26.95 15.06
N SER A 109 -5.50 26.55 16.22
CA SER A 109 -6.92 26.28 16.44
C SER A 109 -7.48 27.18 17.52
N TYR A 110 -8.61 27.83 17.27
CA TYR A 110 -9.35 28.61 18.24
C TYR A 110 -10.73 28.02 18.44
N ASN A 111 -11.11 27.86 19.70
CA ASN A 111 -12.41 27.35 20.08
C ASN A 111 -13.15 28.44 20.85
N LEU A 112 -14.13 29.04 20.21
CA LEU A 112 -14.98 30.06 20.83
C LEU A 112 -16.29 29.39 21.27
N PRO A 113 -16.53 29.19 22.57
CA PRO A 113 -17.86 28.80 23.04
C PRO A 113 -18.84 29.94 22.70
N ILE A 114 -19.95 29.62 22.04
CA ILE A 114 -20.96 30.63 21.66
C ILE A 114 -22.02 30.77 22.75
N ALA A 115 -22.36 29.65 23.39
CA ALA A 115 -23.26 29.60 24.53
C ALA A 115 -22.66 28.71 25.61
N ASP A 116 -22.72 29.17 26.84
CA ASP A 116 -22.32 28.40 28.01
C ASP A 116 -23.23 27.17 28.18
N TRP A 117 -22.67 26.17 28.85
CA TRP A 117 -23.28 24.89 29.15
C TRP A 117 -24.67 25.09 29.78
N VAL A 118 -25.73 24.79 29.03
CA VAL A 118 -27.06 24.66 29.63
C VAL A 118 -27.11 23.25 30.21
N GLU A 119 -27.01 23.15 31.53
CA GLU A 119 -27.28 21.92 32.26
C GLU A 119 -28.78 21.61 32.12
N LEU A 120 -29.12 20.68 31.23
CA LEU A 120 -30.41 20.02 31.25
C LEU A 120 -30.29 18.76 32.13
N ASP A 121 -31.40 18.31 32.73
CA ASP A 121 -31.46 17.04 33.48
C ASP A 121 -30.97 15.83 32.66
N SER A 122 -30.93 15.95 31.32
CA SER A 122 -30.45 14.94 30.37
C SER A 122 -28.98 15.09 29.95
N GLY A 123 -28.23 16.02 30.56
CA GLY A 123 -26.82 16.28 30.30
C GLY A 123 -26.54 17.58 29.56
N PRO A 124 -25.26 18.00 29.48
CA PRO A 124 -24.90 19.29 28.90
C PRO A 124 -25.11 19.39 27.39
N ILE A 125 -25.68 20.52 26.97
CA ILE A 125 -25.66 20.98 25.57
C ILE A 125 -24.52 21.99 25.41
N SER A 126 -23.68 21.79 24.39
CA SER A 126 -22.64 22.76 24.01
C SER A 126 -22.82 23.22 22.56
N ILE A 127 -22.68 24.52 22.32
CA ILE A 127 -22.65 25.12 20.98
C ILE A 127 -21.32 25.87 20.84
N GLY A 128 -20.54 25.53 19.82
CA GLY A 128 -19.21 26.09 19.63
C GLY A 128 -18.92 26.50 18.19
N LEU A 129 -18.15 27.58 18.06
CA LEU A 129 -17.44 27.96 16.83
C LEU A 129 -16.00 27.44 16.94
N GLY A 130 -15.56 26.65 15.97
CA GLY A 130 -14.18 26.26 15.77
C GLY A 130 -13.59 27.04 14.59
N LEU A 131 -12.48 27.71 14.82
CA LEU A 131 -11.64 28.27 13.76
C LEU A 131 -10.33 27.47 13.75
N THR A 132 -9.89 27.04 12.58
CA THR A 132 -8.62 26.33 12.44
C THR A 132 -7.88 26.87 11.25
N PHE A 133 -6.63 27.28 11.45
CA PHE A 133 -5.72 27.68 10.40
C PHE A 133 -4.54 26.71 10.45
N ASP A 134 -4.13 26.20 9.30
CA ASP A 134 -3.01 25.27 9.19
C ASP A 134 -2.11 25.75 8.05
N MET A 135 -0.83 25.91 8.39
CA MET A 135 0.23 26.09 7.41
C MET A 135 1.10 24.85 7.38
N SER A 136 1.21 24.22 6.22
CA SER A 136 2.00 23.01 6.06
C SER A 136 3.00 23.14 4.91
N ALA A 137 4.20 22.64 5.11
CA ALA A 137 5.24 22.48 4.10
C ALA A 137 5.54 20.99 3.92
N LEU A 138 5.57 20.52 2.69
CA LEU A 138 5.74 19.12 2.33
C LEU A 138 6.90 18.94 1.35
N ASN A 139 7.76 17.97 1.61
CA ASN A 139 8.78 17.52 0.67
C ASN A 139 8.50 16.07 0.29
N ILE A 140 8.27 15.82 -0.99
CA ILE A 140 8.10 14.48 -1.53
C ILE A 140 9.34 14.15 -2.36
N ARG A 141 9.99 13.04 -2.00
CA ARG A 141 11.13 12.49 -2.74
C ARG A 141 11.01 10.98 -2.88
N GLN A 142 11.54 10.44 -3.96
CA GLN A 142 11.80 9.01 -4.06
C GLN A 142 13.19 8.70 -3.49
N VAL A 143 13.31 7.60 -2.77
CA VAL A 143 14.56 7.03 -2.28
C VAL A 143 14.76 5.72 -3.02
N ARG A 144 15.83 5.65 -3.81
CA ARG A 144 16.18 4.46 -4.59
C ARG A 144 17.39 3.75 -3.97
N PRO A 145 17.50 2.43 -4.14
CA PRO A 145 18.70 1.71 -3.70
C PRO A 145 19.97 2.21 -4.39
N HIS A 146 19.91 2.58 -5.69
CA HIS A 146 21.08 3.00 -6.46
C HIS A 146 21.53 4.44 -6.17
N ASP A 147 20.70 5.31 -5.57
CA ASP A 147 21.07 6.70 -5.25
C ASP A 147 22.19 6.75 -4.18
N ILE A 148 22.65 5.57 -3.76
CA ILE A 148 23.71 5.25 -2.82
C ILE A 148 25.01 4.88 -3.55
N VAL A 149 25.12 5.07 -4.87
CA VAL A 149 26.43 5.27 -5.51
C VAL A 149 26.96 6.67 -5.11
N LEU A 150 27.12 6.86 -3.81
CA LEU A 150 28.04 7.77 -3.15
C LEU A 150 29.20 6.97 -2.56
N GLU A 151 29.37 5.69 -2.90
CA GLU A 151 30.71 5.09 -2.82
C GLU A 151 31.65 5.78 -3.80
N THR A 152 31.22 6.20 -5.01
CA THR A 152 32.07 7.05 -5.86
C THR A 152 32.36 8.39 -5.22
N LYS A 153 31.38 9.10 -4.63
CA LYS A 153 31.72 10.38 -3.95
C LYS A 153 32.50 10.22 -2.66
N VAL A 154 32.32 9.16 -1.88
CA VAL A 154 33.15 8.92 -0.68
C VAL A 154 34.53 8.43 -1.07
N THR A 155 34.68 7.73 -2.21
CA THR A 155 35.98 7.34 -2.76
C THR A 155 36.66 8.53 -3.42
N GLU A 156 35.95 9.37 -4.18
CA GLU A 156 36.43 10.66 -4.72
C GLU A 156 36.76 11.64 -3.59
N LEU A 157 35.98 11.70 -2.50
CA LEU A 157 36.28 12.55 -1.35
C LEU A 157 37.40 11.96 -0.49
N LYS A 158 37.53 10.62 -0.41
CA LYS A 158 38.70 9.97 0.20
C LYS A 158 39.94 10.18 -0.65
N GLU A 159 39.83 10.16 -1.96
CA GLU A 159 40.91 10.43 -2.91
C GLU A 159 41.27 11.92 -2.88
N GLU A 160 40.31 12.85 -2.78
CA GLU A 160 40.56 14.28 -2.54
C GLU A 160 41.22 14.50 -1.17
N ILE A 161 40.74 13.85 -0.11
CA ILE A 161 41.33 13.95 1.23
C ILE A 161 42.71 13.31 1.25
N GLN A 162 42.93 12.16 0.61
CA GLN A 162 44.24 11.51 0.51
C GLN A 162 45.21 12.32 -0.35
N GLN A 163 44.74 12.93 -1.44
CA GLN A 163 45.53 13.87 -2.23
C GLN A 163 45.85 15.14 -1.44
N GLN A 164 44.91 15.66 -0.64
CA GLN A 164 45.17 16.78 0.26
C GLN A 164 46.14 16.42 1.37
N VAL A 165 46.03 15.23 1.97
CA VAL A 165 46.96 14.73 2.99
C VAL A 165 48.35 14.48 2.40
N GLN A 166 48.45 13.89 1.21
CA GLN A 166 49.74 13.74 0.50
C GLN A 166 50.36 15.09 0.09
N ASN A 167 49.53 16.12 -0.13
CA ASN A 167 50.02 17.48 -0.37
C ASN A 167 50.46 18.18 0.92
N ILE A 168 49.93 17.77 2.09
CA ILE A 168 50.32 18.26 3.42
C ILE A 168 51.60 17.55 3.91
N ASP A 169 51.78 16.27 3.60
CA ASP A 169 52.99 15.49 3.94
C ASP A 169 54.27 15.93 3.19
N ASN A 170 54.16 16.89 2.25
CA ASN A 170 55.32 17.55 1.62
C ASN A 170 55.76 18.84 2.35
N GLU A 171 55.08 19.25 3.43
CA GLU A 171 55.59 20.23 4.38
C GLU A 171 56.01 19.49 5.66
N GLU A 172 57.33 19.41 5.89
CA GLU A 172 57.95 18.82 7.07
C GLU A 172 57.30 19.36 8.36
N THR A 173 56.41 18.58 8.96
CA THR A 173 56.09 18.71 10.38
C THR A 173 55.98 17.34 11.01
N SER A 174 56.75 17.23 12.09
CA SER A 174 57.06 16.04 12.89
C SER A 174 55.85 15.29 13.40
N ASP A 175 55.94 13.96 13.31
CA ASP A 175 55.42 12.93 14.22
C ASP A 175 54.69 13.46 15.47
N GLU A 176 53.38 13.71 15.34
CA GLU A 176 52.44 13.58 16.45
C GLU A 176 51.24 12.76 16.00
N ASP A 177 50.94 11.73 16.80
CA ASP A 177 49.95 10.69 16.61
C ASP A 177 48.57 11.18 16.09
N ILE A 178 48.35 11.09 14.78
CA ILE A 178 46.99 11.05 14.23
C ILE A 178 46.48 9.62 14.41
N LEU A 179 45.84 9.38 15.55
CA LEU A 179 44.94 8.25 15.77
C LEU A 179 43.81 8.31 14.73
N ILE A 180 44.05 7.69 13.57
CA ILE A 180 42.99 7.34 12.63
C ILE A 180 42.18 6.26 13.34
N ALA A 181 41.07 6.69 13.96
CA ALA A 181 40.05 5.79 14.46
C ALA A 181 39.65 4.86 13.31
N GLN A 182 40.07 3.59 13.39
CA GLN A 182 39.46 2.52 12.62
C GLN A 182 37.99 2.49 13.04
N ASP A 183 37.15 3.06 12.19
CA ASP A 183 35.72 3.24 12.40
C ASP A 183 35.01 1.86 12.23
N GLU A 184 35.31 0.92 13.12
CA GLU A 184 34.70 -0.42 13.17
C GLU A 184 33.24 -0.38 13.69
N GLY A 185 32.71 0.81 14.01
CA GLY A 185 31.37 1.01 14.55
C GLY A 185 30.33 1.56 13.58
N VAL A 186 30.72 2.13 12.43
CA VAL A 186 29.76 2.67 11.45
C VAL A 186 29.28 1.53 10.59
N ILE A 187 28.10 0.99 10.93
CA ILE A 187 27.36 0.07 10.06
C ILE A 187 27.32 0.70 8.66
N PRO A 188 27.99 0.10 7.65
CA PRO A 188 28.04 0.71 6.33
C PRO A 188 26.61 0.80 5.83
N TRP A 189 26.14 2.03 5.62
CA TRP A 189 24.74 2.29 5.28
C TRP A 189 24.31 1.51 4.04
N SER A 190 25.25 1.16 3.14
CA SER A 190 25.07 0.28 1.98
C SER A 190 24.54 -1.11 2.30
N LYS A 191 24.70 -1.62 3.54
CA LYS A 191 24.15 -2.92 3.99
C LYS A 191 22.74 -2.84 4.59
N LEU A 192 22.20 -1.64 4.81
CA LEU A 192 20.87 -1.47 5.39
C LEU A 192 19.77 -1.70 4.35
N SER A 193 18.60 -2.18 4.79
CA SER A 193 17.47 -2.36 3.87
C SER A 193 17.00 -1.00 3.31
N PRO A 194 16.52 -0.92 2.04
CA PRO A 194 15.99 0.31 1.45
C PRO A 194 14.91 0.99 2.31
N LEU A 195 14.12 0.22 3.03
CA LEU A 195 13.13 0.72 4.00
C LEU A 195 13.80 1.48 5.15
N VAL A 196 14.87 0.93 5.74
CA VAL A 196 15.63 1.60 6.80
C VAL A 196 16.23 2.90 6.26
N MET A 197 16.73 2.91 5.03
CA MET A 197 17.23 4.13 4.41
C MET A 197 16.13 5.16 4.17
N ALA A 198 14.97 4.76 3.66
CA ALA A 198 13.82 5.63 3.50
C ALA A 198 13.38 6.25 4.84
N ARG A 199 13.55 5.49 5.94
CA ARG A 199 13.31 5.96 7.31
C ARG A 199 14.33 7.02 7.74
N TYR A 200 15.60 6.68 7.75
CA TYR A 200 16.61 7.49 8.45
C TYR A 200 17.37 8.48 7.55
N SER A 201 17.30 8.35 6.23
CA SER A 201 17.98 9.28 5.32
C SER A 201 17.43 10.70 5.45
N LYS A 202 18.35 11.68 5.46
CA LYS A 202 18.05 13.11 5.50
C LYS A 202 17.02 13.47 6.59
N LEU A 203 17.14 12.95 7.81
CA LEU A 203 16.21 13.27 8.91
C LEU A 203 16.14 14.78 9.21
N LEU A 204 17.27 15.49 9.12
CA LEU A 204 17.32 16.95 9.26
C LEU A 204 16.46 17.70 8.23
N ASN A 205 16.07 17.06 7.12
CA ASN A 205 15.11 17.67 6.19
C ASN A 205 13.75 17.92 6.87
N LEU A 206 13.35 17.15 7.88
CA LEU A 206 12.10 17.40 8.61
C LEU A 206 12.07 18.79 9.26
N LEU A 207 13.21 19.28 9.72
CA LEU A 207 13.34 20.58 10.39
C LEU A 207 13.72 21.70 9.41
N THR A 208 14.57 21.40 8.44
CA THR A 208 15.13 22.40 7.50
C THR A 208 14.29 22.62 6.25
N HIS A 209 13.37 21.71 5.90
CA HIS A 209 12.57 21.82 4.68
C HIS A 209 11.81 23.15 4.54
N PRO A 210 11.16 23.71 5.59
CA PRO A 210 10.52 25.03 5.50
C PRO A 210 11.45 26.14 5.01
N LEU A 211 12.75 26.05 5.32
CA LEU A 211 13.77 27.02 4.89
C LEU A 211 14.22 26.80 3.43
N ARG A 212 14.02 25.58 2.92
CA ARG A 212 14.38 25.13 1.56
C ARG A 212 13.25 25.27 0.55
N LEU A 213 12.08 25.81 0.93
CA LEU A 213 10.97 26.03 0.01
C LEU A 213 11.42 26.82 -1.23
N PRO A 214 11.05 26.41 -2.45
CA PRO A 214 11.52 27.00 -3.71
C PRO A 214 10.79 28.32 -4.04
N LEU A 215 10.67 29.23 -3.07
CA LEU A 215 10.00 30.53 -3.22
C LEU A 215 10.79 31.53 -4.11
N THR A 216 11.95 31.11 -4.63
CA THR A 216 12.78 31.90 -5.56
C THR A 216 13.36 30.99 -6.64
N PRO A 217 13.62 31.49 -7.86
CA PRO A 217 14.23 30.70 -8.93
C PRO A 217 15.54 30.02 -8.50
N LYS A 218 16.38 30.72 -7.71
CA LYS A 218 17.65 30.17 -7.20
C LYS A 218 17.44 28.97 -6.27
N LYS A 219 16.40 28.97 -5.44
CA LYS A 219 16.07 27.82 -4.59
C LYS A 219 15.44 26.68 -5.41
N ALA A 220 14.62 27.00 -6.40
CA ALA A 220 14.04 26.03 -7.32
C ALA A 220 15.10 25.28 -8.15
N LEU A 221 16.13 25.98 -8.61
CA LEU A 221 17.29 25.37 -9.29
C LEU A 221 18.10 24.42 -8.40
N LYS A 222 18.06 24.59 -7.07
CA LYS A 222 18.77 23.73 -6.10
C LYS A 222 18.00 22.46 -5.73
N MET A 223 16.76 22.30 -6.20
CA MET A 223 15.99 21.07 -5.99
C MET A 223 16.63 19.92 -6.76
N HIS A 224 16.56 18.71 -6.23
CA HIS A 224 16.97 17.52 -6.98
C HIS A 224 15.95 17.19 -8.08
N LYS A 225 16.40 16.62 -9.19
CA LYS A 225 15.50 16.11 -10.24
C LYS A 225 14.49 15.12 -9.64
N GLY A 226 13.21 15.29 -9.92
CA GLY A 226 12.11 14.51 -9.35
C GLY A 226 11.69 14.89 -7.92
N GLU A 227 12.40 15.82 -7.26
CA GLU A 227 11.97 16.36 -5.96
C GLU A 227 10.74 17.25 -6.14
N ILE A 228 9.80 17.12 -5.20
CA ILE A 228 8.59 17.95 -5.15
C ILE A 228 8.52 18.63 -3.81
N SER A 229 8.45 19.95 -3.85
CA SER A 229 8.25 20.77 -2.66
C SER A 229 6.89 21.46 -2.78
N SER A 230 6.05 21.26 -1.77
CA SER A 230 4.75 21.87 -1.68
C SER A 230 4.63 22.67 -0.40
N TRP A 231 3.87 23.76 -0.45
CA TRP A 231 3.44 24.49 0.73
C TRP A 231 1.96 24.81 0.58
N LEU A 232 1.23 24.70 1.68
CA LEU A 232 -0.19 24.93 1.71
C LEU A 232 -0.56 25.78 2.92
N ALA A 233 -1.59 26.58 2.71
CA ALA A 233 -2.33 27.25 3.76
C ALA A 233 -3.77 26.76 3.69
N SER A 234 -4.33 26.37 4.84
CA SER A 234 -5.72 26.00 4.93
C SER A 234 -6.40 26.69 6.12
N GLY A 235 -7.69 26.94 5.96
CA GLY A 235 -8.52 27.60 6.95
C GLY A 235 -9.86 26.90 7.02
N THR A 236 -10.32 26.58 8.23
CA THR A 236 -11.60 25.93 8.49
C THR A 236 -12.40 26.77 9.47
N VAL A 237 -13.67 26.97 9.14
CA VAL A 237 -14.69 27.50 10.05
C VAL A 237 -15.70 26.38 10.28
N GLN A 238 -15.89 25.99 11.53
CA GLN A 238 -16.79 24.91 11.93
C GLN A 238 -17.77 25.43 12.97
N ILE A 239 -19.06 25.18 12.76
CA ILE A 239 -20.12 25.45 13.75
C ILE A 239 -20.69 24.10 14.15
N GLY A 240 -20.71 23.81 15.44
CA GLY A 240 -21.19 22.52 15.95
C GLY A 240 -22.02 22.67 17.21
N ALA A 241 -22.98 21.76 17.36
CA ALA A 241 -23.71 21.54 18.58
C ALA A 241 -23.52 20.07 19.01
N SER A 242 -23.24 19.84 20.29
CA SER A 242 -23.30 18.50 20.89
C SER A 242 -24.21 18.48 22.10
N VAL A 243 -24.79 17.30 22.31
CA VAL A 243 -25.45 16.94 23.56
C VAL A 243 -24.71 15.72 24.09
N GLY A 244 -24.21 15.82 25.32
CA GLY A 244 -23.54 14.72 26.01
C GLY A 244 -24.26 14.37 27.31
N TRP A 245 -24.23 13.10 27.70
CA TRP A 245 -24.62 12.62 29.02
C TRP A 245 -23.44 11.85 29.62
N SER A 246 -23.05 12.23 30.84
CA SER A 246 -22.08 11.48 31.62
C SER A 246 -22.80 10.32 32.31
N ILE A 247 -22.40 9.09 32.01
CA ILE A 247 -22.86 7.93 32.80
C ILE A 247 -21.89 7.81 33.97
N ILE A 248 -22.40 8.06 35.19
CA ILE A 248 -21.66 7.83 36.44
C ILE A 248 -21.24 6.35 36.45
N ASN A 249 -19.93 6.11 36.41
CA ASN A 249 -19.36 4.76 36.38
C ASN A 249 -19.24 4.25 37.83
N PRO A 250 -19.98 3.19 38.24
CA PRO A 250 -19.95 2.69 39.63
C PRO A 250 -18.61 2.05 40.04
N THR A 251 -17.62 1.99 39.14
CA THR A 251 -16.30 1.35 39.33
C THR A 251 -15.17 2.34 39.65
N GLY A 252 -15.43 3.66 39.68
CA GLY A 252 -14.40 4.68 39.94
C GLY A 252 -13.35 4.89 38.83
N LEU A 253 -13.45 4.16 37.71
CA LEU A 253 -12.56 4.27 36.55
C LEU A 253 -13.16 5.18 35.47
N SER A 254 -12.92 6.49 35.59
CA SER A 254 -13.18 7.57 34.61
C SER A 254 -14.63 7.84 34.18
N ASN A 255 -14.91 9.11 33.87
CA ASN A 255 -16.18 9.58 33.32
C ASN A 255 -16.31 9.19 31.84
N THR A 256 -17.22 8.27 31.54
CA THR A 256 -17.56 7.92 30.16
C THR A 256 -18.55 8.95 29.64
N HIS A 257 -18.13 9.83 28.72
CA HIS A 257 -19.00 10.82 28.09
C HIS A 257 -19.64 10.19 26.84
N TRP A 258 -20.94 10.01 26.88
CA TRP A 258 -21.71 9.53 25.75
C TRP A 258 -22.49 10.69 25.13
N GLY A 259 -22.78 10.63 23.84
CA GLY A 259 -23.79 11.51 23.26
C GLY A 259 -23.69 11.64 21.75
N ALA A 260 -24.26 12.72 21.24
CA ALA A 260 -24.36 13.01 19.83
C ALA A 260 -23.88 14.42 19.52
N GLY A 261 -23.13 14.56 18.43
CA GLY A 261 -22.67 15.84 17.89
C GLY A 261 -23.10 16.00 16.45
N LEU A 262 -23.56 17.20 16.10
CA LEU A 262 -23.73 17.64 14.71
C LEU A 262 -22.83 18.85 14.51
N SER A 263 -22.01 18.82 13.47
CA SER A 263 -21.27 20.00 13.05
C SER A 263 -21.32 20.20 11.55
N THR A 264 -21.30 21.46 11.13
CA THR A 264 -21.15 21.88 9.74
C THR A 264 -19.84 22.66 9.62
N TYR A 265 -19.15 22.50 8.50
CA TYR A 265 -17.88 23.19 8.28
C TYR A 265 -17.74 23.71 6.86
N ILE A 266 -16.95 24.77 6.72
CA ILE A 266 -16.39 25.25 5.46
C ILE A 266 -14.88 25.25 5.64
N ASN A 267 -14.17 24.58 4.75
CA ASN A 267 -12.72 24.51 4.73
C ASN A 267 -12.21 24.98 3.38
N GLY A 268 -11.30 25.95 3.38
CA GLY A 268 -10.54 26.36 2.21
C GLY A 268 -9.09 25.90 2.32
N ARG A 269 -8.53 25.37 1.24
CA ARG A 269 -7.12 24.98 1.12
C ARG A 269 -6.54 25.61 -0.14
N TYR A 270 -5.41 26.27 0.02
CA TYR A 270 -4.59 26.82 -1.05
C TYR A 270 -3.22 26.14 -0.99
N GLN A 271 -2.81 25.48 -2.06
CA GLN A 271 -1.56 24.75 -2.14
C GLN A 271 -0.79 25.17 -3.38
N PHE A 272 0.51 25.29 -3.22
CA PHE A 272 1.46 25.43 -4.31
C PHE A 272 2.41 24.24 -4.26
N SER A 273 2.68 23.65 -5.42
CA SER A 273 3.53 22.49 -5.56
C SER A 273 4.50 22.73 -6.70
N VAL A 274 5.80 22.60 -6.43
CA VAL A 274 6.86 22.73 -7.43
C VAL A 274 7.48 21.36 -7.64
N HIS A 275 7.49 20.89 -8.88
CA HIS A 275 8.17 19.68 -9.31
C HIS A 275 9.37 20.03 -10.18
N LYS A 276 10.53 19.47 -9.83
CA LYS A 276 11.78 19.65 -10.59
C LYS A 276 11.89 18.60 -11.70
N GLU A 277 11.45 18.95 -12.91
CA GLU A 277 11.47 18.02 -14.06
C GLU A 277 12.89 17.85 -14.64
N LYS A 278 13.64 18.95 -14.80
CA LYS A 278 15.03 18.99 -15.30
C LYS A 278 15.88 19.98 -14.51
N ASP A 279 17.17 20.07 -14.82
CA ASP A 279 18.14 20.93 -14.12
C ASP A 279 17.78 22.42 -14.19
N ASP A 280 17.06 22.84 -15.22
CA ASP A 280 16.59 24.21 -15.46
C ASP A 280 15.06 24.34 -15.52
N GLN A 281 14.32 23.26 -15.76
CA GLN A 281 12.86 23.29 -15.87
C GLN A 281 12.15 22.89 -14.57
N VAL A 282 11.11 23.65 -14.23
CA VAL A 282 10.22 23.36 -13.09
C VAL A 282 8.76 23.47 -13.49
N LEU A 283 7.94 22.56 -12.98
CA LEU A 283 6.48 22.61 -13.08
C LEU A 283 5.92 23.15 -11.77
N LEU A 284 5.22 24.28 -11.82
CA LEU A 284 4.53 24.86 -10.68
C LEU A 284 3.02 24.67 -10.86
N LYS A 285 2.41 24.01 -9.88
CA LYS A 285 0.96 23.81 -9.77
C LYS A 285 0.42 24.65 -8.63
N MET A 286 -0.68 25.34 -8.88
CA MET A 286 -1.52 25.97 -7.85
C MET A 286 -2.82 25.18 -7.74
N THR A 287 -3.17 24.80 -6.52
CA THR A 287 -4.41 24.08 -6.19
C THR A 287 -5.22 24.91 -5.19
N ARG A 288 -6.50 25.10 -5.49
CA ARG A 288 -7.48 25.73 -4.61
C ARG A 288 -8.61 24.74 -4.37
N VAL A 289 -8.83 24.34 -3.12
CA VAL A 289 -9.91 23.43 -2.74
C VAL A 289 -10.82 24.14 -1.76
N GLN A 290 -12.12 24.13 -2.05
CA GLN A 290 -13.16 24.56 -1.13
C GLN A 290 -14.01 23.34 -0.78
N ASN A 291 -14.01 22.97 0.49
CA ASN A 291 -14.81 21.91 1.06
C ASN A 291 -15.93 22.51 1.90
N LYS A 292 -17.12 21.94 1.80
CA LYS A 292 -18.21 22.17 2.74
C LYS A 292 -18.81 20.84 3.14
N GLY A 293 -19.02 20.64 4.44
CA GLY A 293 -19.47 19.35 4.91
C GLY A 293 -20.25 19.40 6.20
N ARG A 294 -20.80 18.25 6.56
CA ARG A 294 -21.54 17.99 7.78
C ARG A 294 -21.03 16.71 8.39
N ASN A 295 -20.73 16.76 9.68
CA ASN A 295 -20.29 15.62 10.48
C ASN A 295 -21.36 15.34 11.55
N ILE A 296 -21.81 14.10 11.61
CA ILE A 296 -22.66 13.57 12.67
C ILE A 296 -21.83 12.53 13.44
N VAL A 297 -21.66 12.74 14.73
CA VAL A 297 -20.93 11.85 15.63
C VAL A 297 -21.92 11.29 16.65
N ILE A 298 -21.91 9.99 16.88
CA ILE A 298 -22.70 9.31 17.92
C ILE A 298 -21.76 8.37 18.68
N GLY A 299 -21.82 8.37 20.01
CA GLY A 299 -20.95 7.53 20.85
C GLY A 299 -20.22 8.41 21.85
N ASN A 300 -18.90 8.57 21.72
CA ASN A 300 -18.19 9.59 22.50
C ASN A 300 -18.59 11.00 22.02
N ALA A 301 -19.41 11.71 22.81
CA ALA A 301 -19.88 13.08 22.53
C ALA A 301 -18.87 14.16 22.86
N GLU A 302 -17.70 13.80 23.37
CA GLU A 302 -16.57 14.68 23.20
C GLU A 302 -16.42 14.85 21.69
N ILE A 303 -16.98 15.93 21.14
CA ILE A 303 -16.54 16.50 19.88
C ILE A 303 -15.09 16.87 20.18
N LYS A 304 -14.21 15.87 20.18
CA LYS A 304 -12.84 16.04 19.73
C LYS A 304 -13.07 16.58 18.35
N LYS A 305 -13.11 17.92 18.25
CA LYS A 305 -13.28 18.64 16.99
C LYS A 305 -12.26 17.97 16.10
N GLU A 306 -12.75 17.13 15.20
CA GLU A 306 -11.91 16.21 14.46
C GLU A 306 -11.00 17.10 13.64
N ILE A 307 -9.78 17.29 14.15
CA ILE A 307 -8.69 17.90 13.41
C ILE A 307 -8.50 16.93 12.25
N PHE A 308 -8.99 17.34 11.08
CA PHE A 308 -8.67 16.67 9.83
C PHE A 308 -7.15 16.49 9.80
N ASN A 309 -6.71 15.23 9.74
CA ASN A 309 -5.32 14.78 9.83
C ASN A 309 -4.61 14.98 11.19
N GLY A 310 -4.86 14.05 12.12
CA GLY A 310 -3.82 13.55 13.01
C GLY A 310 -3.75 14.17 14.40
N PHE A 311 -3.91 13.29 15.38
CA PHE A 311 -3.53 13.39 16.80
C PHE A 311 -4.52 13.97 17.80
N LEU A 312 -4.43 13.34 18.96
CA LEU A 312 -5.24 13.47 20.16
C LEU A 312 -4.31 14.12 21.18
N VAL A 313 -4.51 15.41 21.48
CA VAL A 313 -3.78 16.09 22.54
C VAL A 313 -4.40 15.61 23.86
N SER A 314 -3.76 14.62 24.49
CA SER A 314 -4.03 14.29 25.88
C SER A 314 -3.30 15.32 26.74
N GLU A 315 -4.05 16.09 27.51
CA GLU A 315 -3.52 16.96 28.55
C GLU A 315 -2.56 16.17 29.45
N LYS A 316 -1.38 16.75 29.70
CA LYS A 316 -0.37 16.16 30.59
C LYS A 316 -0.88 16.15 32.03
N LYS A 317 -0.97 14.96 32.61
CA LYS A 317 -0.42 14.69 33.96
C LYS A 317 0.44 13.43 33.89
N TYR A 318 1.74 13.60 34.12
CA TYR A 318 2.69 12.50 34.23
C TYR A 318 2.30 11.62 35.43
N GLY A 319 1.91 10.37 35.18
CA GLY A 319 1.82 9.33 36.23
C GLY A 319 0.52 8.55 36.35
N THR A 320 -0.58 8.94 35.71
CA THR A 320 -1.85 8.18 35.74
C THR A 320 -2.32 7.87 34.34
N ILE A 321 -2.26 6.59 33.96
CA ILE A 321 -2.85 6.07 32.72
C ILE A 321 -4.37 6.27 32.83
N THR A 322 -4.90 7.35 32.23
CA THR A 322 -6.33 7.54 32.05
C THR A 322 -6.82 6.59 30.97
N ALA A 323 -7.19 5.37 31.37
CA ALA A 323 -7.88 4.43 30.50
C ALA A 323 -9.33 4.89 30.31
N SER A 324 -9.63 5.53 29.17
CA SER A 324 -11.01 5.84 28.77
C SER A 324 -11.60 4.65 28.00
N ILE A 325 -12.73 4.13 28.45
CA ILE A 325 -13.48 3.09 27.75
C ILE A 325 -14.43 3.78 26.77
N ILE A 326 -14.17 3.68 25.47
CA ILE A 326 -15.08 4.19 24.43
C ILE A 326 -15.76 2.98 23.78
N PRO A 327 -16.97 2.59 24.22
CA PRO A 327 -17.57 1.33 23.78
C PRO A 327 -17.85 1.34 22.28
N PHE A 328 -18.25 2.47 21.71
CA PHE A 328 -18.37 2.66 20.26
C PHE A 328 -18.35 4.14 19.87
N GLN A 329 -17.99 4.42 18.62
CA GLN A 329 -18.07 5.72 17.96
C GLN A 329 -18.51 5.50 16.51
N VAL A 330 -19.59 6.17 16.10
CA VAL A 330 -20.07 6.21 14.73
C VAL A 330 -19.92 7.64 14.22
N LEU A 331 -19.16 7.81 13.15
CA LEU A 331 -18.99 9.07 12.43
C LEU A 331 -19.63 8.95 11.06
N LEU A 332 -20.56 9.85 10.75
CA LEU A 332 -21.09 10.06 9.41
C LEU A 332 -20.63 11.43 8.91
N ASN A 333 -19.88 11.46 7.81
CA ASN A 333 -19.42 12.70 7.21
C ASN A 333 -19.93 12.78 5.77
N THR A 334 -20.64 13.86 5.46
CA THR A 334 -21.00 14.24 4.09
C THR A 334 -20.21 15.49 3.71
N ASN A 335 -19.47 15.43 2.60
CA ASN A 335 -18.63 16.54 2.15
C ASN A 335 -18.85 16.80 0.65
N ALA A 336 -18.89 18.06 0.27
CA ALA A 336 -18.86 18.51 -1.11
C ALA A 336 -17.64 19.41 -1.31
N ALA A 337 -16.82 19.07 -2.31
CA ALA A 337 -15.62 19.82 -2.65
C ALA A 337 -15.76 20.46 -4.04
N LYS A 338 -15.16 21.64 -4.18
CA LYS A 338 -14.78 22.22 -5.46
C LYS A 338 -13.27 22.39 -5.46
N GLN A 339 -12.61 21.98 -6.52
CA GLN A 339 -11.18 22.06 -6.68
C GLN A 339 -10.85 22.71 -8.02
N PHE A 340 -9.91 23.64 -7.99
CA PHE A 340 -9.36 24.30 -9.16
C PHE A 340 -7.84 24.12 -9.12
N ASP A 341 -7.30 23.48 -10.14
CA ASP A 341 -5.86 23.34 -10.33
C ASP A 341 -5.45 24.03 -11.63
N ILE A 342 -4.29 24.66 -11.59
CA ILE A 342 -3.64 25.19 -12.79
C ILE A 342 -2.14 25.01 -12.66
N ALA A 343 -1.47 24.65 -13.75
CA ALA A 343 -0.03 24.49 -13.75
C ALA A 343 0.65 25.13 -14.95
N TYR A 344 1.86 25.62 -14.71
CA TYR A 344 2.74 26.20 -15.70
C TYR A 344 4.13 25.60 -15.54
N ARG A 345 4.77 25.32 -16.67
CA ARG A 345 6.17 24.91 -16.74
C ARG A 345 7.03 26.13 -17.02
N PHE A 346 8.13 26.26 -16.29
CA PHE A 346 9.06 27.39 -16.35
C PHE A 346 10.45 26.88 -16.70
N ASP A 347 11.00 27.41 -17.77
CA ASP A 347 12.42 27.31 -18.12
C ASP A 347 13.18 28.41 -17.36
N LEU A 348 13.84 28.04 -16.27
CA LEU A 348 14.57 28.97 -15.42
C LEU A 348 15.91 29.42 -16.05
N THR A 349 16.24 29.08 -17.30
CA THR A 349 17.34 29.77 -18.02
C THR A 349 16.91 31.17 -18.45
N LYS A 350 15.63 31.38 -18.76
CA LYS A 350 15.10 32.65 -19.30
C LYS A 350 14.72 33.63 -18.19
N ILE A 351 15.06 34.90 -18.40
CA ILE A 351 14.83 35.97 -17.41
C ILE A 351 13.33 36.22 -17.18
N GLU A 352 12.53 36.17 -18.22
CA GLU A 352 11.07 36.37 -18.15
C GLU A 352 10.40 35.26 -17.34
N ALA A 353 10.72 34.00 -17.64
CA ALA A 353 10.26 32.85 -16.88
C ALA A 353 10.68 32.91 -15.40
N ARG A 354 11.90 33.35 -15.07
CA ARG A 354 12.32 33.59 -13.67
C ARG A 354 11.45 34.62 -12.94
N LYS A 355 11.14 35.74 -13.61
CA LYS A 355 10.26 36.79 -13.06
C LYS A 355 8.84 36.28 -12.86
N ALA A 356 8.32 35.53 -13.83
CA ALA A 356 7.00 34.91 -13.78
C ALA A 356 6.91 33.89 -12.66
N TYR A 357 7.91 33.01 -12.53
CA TYR A 357 8.03 32.02 -11.47
C TYR A 357 8.01 32.67 -10.08
N ALA A 358 8.85 33.70 -9.87
CA ALA A 358 8.93 34.41 -8.59
C ALA A 358 7.60 35.05 -8.15
N LYS A 359 6.76 35.49 -9.11
CA LYS A 359 5.40 35.97 -8.84
C LYS A 359 4.41 34.83 -8.63
N ALA A 360 4.49 33.78 -9.44
CA ALA A 360 3.56 32.66 -9.42
C ALA A 360 3.64 31.84 -8.12
N VAL A 361 4.84 31.62 -7.57
CA VAL A 361 5.03 30.95 -6.25
C VAL A 361 4.43 31.75 -5.09
N MET A 362 4.15 33.03 -5.28
CA MET A 362 3.44 33.89 -4.32
C MET A 362 1.94 33.98 -4.61
N GLY A 363 1.41 33.15 -5.50
CA GLY A 363 -0.01 33.12 -5.89
C GLY A 363 -0.41 34.10 -6.98
N ARG A 364 0.54 34.83 -7.58
CA ARG A 364 0.27 35.79 -8.68
C ARG A 364 0.58 35.15 -10.03
N THR A 365 -0.38 34.38 -10.56
CA THR A 365 -0.21 33.60 -11.80
C THR A 365 -0.47 34.40 -13.09
N ALA A 366 -0.97 35.64 -13.01
CA ALA A 366 -1.33 36.45 -14.19
C ALA A 366 -0.18 36.59 -15.20
N LEU A 367 1.03 36.92 -14.73
CA LEU A 367 2.21 37.04 -15.60
C LEU A 367 2.62 35.70 -16.23
N ALA A 368 2.45 34.58 -15.51
CA ALA A 368 2.74 33.27 -16.06
C ALA A 368 1.73 32.91 -17.17
N HIS A 369 0.45 33.28 -17.01
CA HIS A 369 -0.56 33.08 -18.04
C HIS A 369 -0.28 33.91 -19.28
N GLU A 370 0.01 35.21 -19.13
CA GLU A 370 0.36 36.10 -20.24
C GLU A 370 1.58 35.56 -21.01
N LEU A 371 2.67 35.24 -20.32
CA LEU A 371 3.88 34.72 -20.96
C LEU A 371 3.69 33.33 -21.56
N SER A 372 2.75 32.52 -21.04
CA SER A 372 2.45 31.21 -21.64
C SER A 372 1.83 31.30 -23.04
N GLN A 373 1.32 32.48 -23.41
CA GLN A 373 0.78 32.76 -24.75
C GLN A 373 1.86 33.34 -25.69
N VAL A 374 3.03 33.72 -25.16
CA VAL A 374 4.13 34.31 -25.92
C VAL A 374 5.18 33.25 -26.22
N GLU A 375 5.37 32.95 -27.50
CA GLU A 375 6.38 32.00 -27.93
C GLU A 375 7.79 32.45 -27.50
N GLY A 376 8.60 31.51 -27.00
CA GLY A 376 9.97 31.80 -26.59
C GLY A 376 10.13 32.43 -25.20
N SER A 377 9.04 32.79 -24.49
CA SER A 377 9.10 33.36 -23.12
C SER A 377 9.74 32.42 -22.08
N GLY A 378 9.73 31.11 -22.35
CA GLY A 378 10.15 30.06 -21.41
C GLY A 378 9.08 29.70 -20.39
N VAL A 379 7.84 30.15 -20.57
CA VAL A 379 6.69 29.70 -19.78
C VAL A 379 5.74 28.96 -20.71
N THR A 380 5.31 27.76 -20.33
CA THR A 380 4.27 27.03 -21.07
C THR A 380 3.15 26.64 -20.12
N TRP A 381 1.91 26.81 -20.55
CA TRP A 381 0.75 26.29 -19.82
C TRP A 381 0.77 24.76 -19.91
N ALA A 382 0.64 24.08 -18.76
CA ALA A 382 0.70 22.63 -18.70
C ALA A 382 -0.70 22.01 -18.66
N PHE A 383 -1.55 22.49 -17.74
CA PHE A 383 -2.96 22.07 -17.65
C PHE A 383 -3.78 23.01 -16.76
N GLN A 384 -5.11 22.87 -16.86
CA GLN A 384 -6.10 23.36 -15.92
C GLN A 384 -7.06 22.21 -15.58
N ARG A 385 -7.42 22.07 -14.29
CA ARG A 385 -8.42 21.10 -13.84
C ARG A 385 -9.46 21.79 -12.98
N GLU A 386 -10.71 21.68 -13.36
CA GLU A 386 -11.86 22.04 -12.52
C GLU A 386 -12.56 20.77 -12.08
N MET A 387 -12.60 20.51 -10.78
CA MET A 387 -13.20 19.30 -10.24
C MET A 387 -14.25 19.63 -9.20
N THR A 388 -15.42 19.02 -9.31
CA THR A 388 -16.38 18.97 -8.22
C THR A 388 -16.43 17.55 -7.67
N SER A 389 -16.52 17.41 -6.36
CA SER A 389 -16.67 16.09 -5.75
C SER A 389 -17.68 16.09 -4.62
N ARG A 390 -18.30 14.93 -4.42
CA ARG A 390 -19.21 14.65 -3.31
C ARG A 390 -18.73 13.37 -2.65
N SER A 391 -18.52 13.42 -1.35
CA SER A 391 -18.10 12.26 -0.57
C SER A 391 -19.04 12.02 0.59
N LEU A 392 -19.29 10.76 0.85
CA LEU A 392 -20.00 10.25 2.01
C LEU A 392 -19.09 9.23 2.67
N SER A 393 -18.71 9.46 3.91
CA SER A 393 -17.96 8.50 4.70
C SER A 393 -18.71 8.13 5.97
N ARG A 394 -18.55 6.87 6.36
CA ARG A 394 -19.08 6.27 7.57
C ARG A 394 -17.92 5.55 8.25
N SER A 395 -17.55 6.02 9.43
CA SER A 395 -16.55 5.37 10.26
C SER A 395 -17.24 4.77 11.48
N HIS A 396 -16.82 3.57 11.84
CA HIS A 396 -17.17 2.89 13.07
C HIS A 396 -15.89 2.55 13.80
N GLN A 397 -15.85 2.85 15.08
CA GLN A 397 -14.76 2.47 15.93
C GLN A 397 -15.30 1.91 17.24
N THR A 398 -14.77 0.78 17.65
CA THR A 398 -15.09 0.10 18.91
C THR A 398 -13.79 -0.06 19.67
N LEU A 399 -13.72 0.49 20.89
CA LEU A 399 -12.58 0.35 21.77
C LEU A 399 -13.02 -0.43 23.02
N LEU A 400 -12.74 -1.72 23.04
CA LEU A 400 -13.00 -2.58 24.19
C LEU A 400 -11.76 -2.54 25.08
N THR A 401 -11.69 -1.55 25.98
CA THR A 401 -10.56 -1.25 26.89
C THR A 401 -9.24 -0.89 26.18
N VAL A 402 -8.13 -0.88 26.90
CA VAL A 402 -6.77 -0.74 26.33
C VAL A 402 -6.40 -1.93 25.41
N VAL A 403 -7.09 -3.07 25.57
CA VAL A 403 -6.68 -4.36 24.98
C VAL A 403 -7.08 -4.52 23.52
N PHE A 404 -8.21 -3.98 23.08
CA PHE A 404 -8.76 -4.24 21.75
C PHE A 404 -9.44 -3.01 21.13
N GLN A 405 -9.00 -2.65 19.94
CA GLN A 405 -9.60 -1.63 19.09
C GLN A 405 -10.00 -2.27 17.77
N ARG A 406 -11.23 -2.01 17.32
CA ARG A 406 -11.69 -2.36 15.97
C ARG A 406 -12.18 -1.11 15.29
N ALA A 407 -11.79 -0.93 14.03
CA ALA A 407 -12.22 0.18 13.21
C ALA A 407 -12.71 -0.32 11.85
N SER A 408 -13.81 0.25 11.37
CA SER A 408 -14.32 0.00 10.03
C SER A 408 -14.69 1.35 9.41
N HIS A 409 -14.25 1.57 8.18
CA HIS A 409 -14.43 2.83 7.46
C HIS A 409 -14.93 2.53 6.07
N ASN A 410 -16.05 3.14 5.70
CA ASN A 410 -16.64 3.06 4.37
C ASN A 410 -16.73 4.47 3.82
N SER A 411 -16.11 4.73 2.67
CA SER A 411 -16.17 6.02 2.00
C SER A 411 -16.59 5.83 0.55
N MET A 412 -17.53 6.64 0.09
CA MET A 412 -17.89 6.77 -1.31
C MET A 412 -17.61 8.20 -1.75
N THR A 413 -16.85 8.37 -2.82
CA THR A 413 -16.51 9.67 -3.41
C THR A 413 -16.91 9.64 -4.88
N LEU A 414 -17.64 10.65 -5.30
CA LEU A 414 -18.01 10.89 -6.69
C LEU A 414 -17.32 12.17 -7.11
N SER A 415 -16.65 12.18 -8.26
CA SER A 415 -16.08 13.40 -8.82
C SER A 415 -16.39 13.54 -10.30
N GLU A 416 -16.43 14.80 -10.71
CA GLU A 416 -16.58 15.25 -12.08
C GLU A 416 -15.48 16.29 -12.29
N ALA A 417 -14.59 16.03 -13.24
CA ALA A 417 -13.44 16.87 -13.51
C ALA A 417 -13.39 17.25 -15.00
N THR A 418 -13.34 18.54 -15.28
CA THR A 418 -12.95 19.05 -16.60
C THR A 418 -11.45 19.30 -16.57
N ILE A 419 -10.72 18.63 -17.45
CA ILE A 419 -9.27 18.72 -17.56
C ILE A 419 -8.96 19.30 -18.93
N SER A 420 -8.34 20.48 -18.95
CA SER A 420 -7.89 21.16 -20.16
C SER A 420 -6.37 21.13 -20.21
N THR A 421 -5.81 20.65 -21.31
CA THR A 421 -4.39 20.65 -21.64
C THR A 421 -4.18 21.46 -22.93
N PRO A 422 -2.93 21.79 -23.33
CA PRO A 422 -2.68 22.44 -24.61
C PRO A 422 -3.27 21.70 -25.81
N ASP A 423 -3.36 20.37 -25.74
CA ASP A 423 -3.72 19.50 -26.86
C ASP A 423 -5.22 19.12 -26.83
N GLU A 424 -5.81 18.96 -25.65
CA GLU A 424 -7.18 18.49 -25.49
C GLU A 424 -7.89 19.00 -24.23
N GLU A 425 -9.23 19.09 -24.30
CA GLU A 425 -10.13 19.26 -23.16
C GLU A 425 -10.98 18.01 -23.00
N ARG A 426 -11.09 17.49 -21.78
CA ARG A 426 -11.81 16.26 -21.47
C ARG A 426 -12.62 16.37 -20.19
N GLN A 427 -13.73 15.64 -20.12
CA GLN A 427 -14.58 15.58 -18.95
C GLN A 427 -14.56 14.15 -18.38
N VAL A 428 -13.98 14.02 -17.20
CA VAL A 428 -13.76 12.74 -16.52
C VAL A 428 -14.70 12.61 -15.34
N PHE A 429 -15.47 11.53 -15.31
CA PHE A 429 -16.33 11.15 -14.20
C PHE A 429 -15.70 10.01 -13.44
N THR A 430 -15.50 10.19 -12.13
CA THR A 430 -14.97 9.11 -11.27
C THR A 430 -15.90 8.80 -10.11
N GLY A 431 -15.97 7.51 -9.78
CA GLY A 431 -16.70 7.03 -8.61
C GLY A 431 -15.81 6.07 -7.82
N MET A 432 -15.47 6.41 -6.58
CA MET A 432 -14.59 5.62 -5.74
C MET A 432 -15.31 5.19 -4.46
N THR A 433 -15.43 3.89 -4.25
CA THR A 433 -15.95 3.31 -3.00
C THR A 433 -14.83 2.53 -2.33
N SER A 434 -14.48 2.90 -1.10
CA SER A 434 -13.41 2.27 -0.33
C SER A 434 -13.95 1.75 1.00
N HIS A 435 -13.66 0.49 1.30
CA HIS A 435 -14.00 -0.20 2.54
C HIS A 435 -12.71 -0.58 3.24
N THR A 436 -12.42 0.04 4.36
CA THR A 436 -11.32 -0.34 5.24
C THR A 436 -11.90 -1.00 6.48
N ARG A 437 -11.30 -2.08 6.94
CA ARG A 437 -11.61 -2.74 8.20
C ARG A 437 -10.30 -3.18 8.81
N GLY A 438 -10.12 -2.88 10.08
CA GLY A 438 -8.97 -3.36 10.80
C GLY A 438 -9.27 -3.54 12.27
N HIS A 439 -8.40 -4.28 12.92
CA HIS A 439 -8.40 -4.37 14.36
C HIS A 439 -6.96 -4.31 14.87
N ARG A 440 -6.81 -3.73 16.05
CA ARG A 440 -5.54 -3.59 16.76
C ARG A 440 -5.71 -4.13 18.17
N THR A 441 -4.76 -4.93 18.63
CA THR A 441 -4.67 -5.33 20.04
C THR A 441 -3.55 -4.58 20.76
N PHE A 442 -3.62 -4.53 22.09
CA PHE A 442 -2.52 -4.02 22.93
C PHE A 442 -1.22 -4.78 22.68
N TRP A 443 -1.32 -6.08 22.43
CA TRP A 443 -0.21 -6.97 22.08
C TRP A 443 0.38 -6.70 20.69
N GLY A 444 -0.08 -5.64 20.02
CA GLY A 444 0.45 -5.20 18.75
C GLY A 444 -0.03 -6.01 17.56
N ILE A 445 -1.04 -6.89 17.70
CA ILE A 445 -1.67 -7.54 16.53
C ILE A 445 -2.43 -6.45 15.77
N LEU A 446 -2.13 -6.30 14.49
CA LEU A 446 -2.72 -5.33 13.59
C LEU A 446 -3.11 -6.05 12.30
N GLU A 447 -4.41 -6.29 12.14
CA GLU A 447 -4.98 -6.74 10.88
C GLU A 447 -5.65 -5.54 10.21
N GLY A 448 -5.34 -5.32 8.93
CA GLY A 448 -5.96 -4.29 8.10
C GLY A 448 -6.33 -4.85 6.74
N LYS A 449 -7.62 -4.83 6.41
CA LYS A 449 -8.17 -5.15 5.10
C LYS A 449 -8.73 -3.88 4.48
N ARG A 450 -8.38 -3.60 3.23
CA ARG A 450 -8.89 -2.47 2.46
C ARG A 450 -9.31 -2.94 1.08
N TYR A 451 -10.54 -2.65 0.70
CA TYR A 451 -11.06 -2.83 -0.65
C TYR A 451 -11.36 -1.46 -1.23
N SER A 452 -11.06 -1.26 -2.50
CA SER A 452 -11.36 -0.04 -3.23
C SER A 452 -11.96 -0.41 -4.59
N PHE A 453 -13.06 0.23 -4.94
CA PHE A 453 -13.77 0.05 -6.21
C PHE A 453 -13.84 1.43 -6.86
N GLY A 454 -12.99 1.66 -7.86
CA GLY A 454 -12.87 2.93 -8.58
C GLY A 454 -13.41 2.79 -9.99
N THR A 455 -14.34 3.63 -10.39
CA THR A 455 -14.85 3.73 -11.76
C THR A 455 -14.33 5.01 -12.38
N THR A 456 -14.02 4.97 -13.67
CA THR A 456 -13.58 6.14 -14.43
C THR A 456 -14.14 6.05 -15.84
N PHE A 457 -14.82 7.11 -16.27
CA PHE A 457 -15.41 7.25 -17.60
C PHE A 457 -15.08 8.64 -18.14
N ASP A 458 -14.83 8.76 -19.43
CA ASP A 458 -14.56 10.01 -20.15
C ASP A 458 -15.69 10.25 -21.16
N ASP A 459 -16.22 11.47 -21.23
CA ASP A 459 -17.31 11.81 -22.15
C ASP A 459 -16.86 11.83 -23.61
N GLN A 460 -15.59 12.19 -23.87
CA GLN A 460 -15.08 12.47 -25.22
C GLN A 460 -14.26 11.33 -25.83
N ALA A 461 -14.07 10.21 -25.13
CA ALA A 461 -13.32 9.07 -25.64
C ALA A 461 -14.12 8.31 -26.74
N GLN A 462 -14.15 8.86 -27.95
CA GLN A 462 -14.75 8.21 -29.14
C GLN A 462 -13.98 6.93 -29.52
N THR A 463 -12.70 6.83 -29.16
CA THR A 463 -11.90 5.61 -29.25
C THR A 463 -11.70 5.04 -27.85
N SER A 464 -11.85 3.72 -27.71
CA SER A 464 -11.75 3.00 -26.43
C SER A 464 -10.41 3.26 -25.74
N ARG A 465 -10.33 4.32 -24.92
CA ARG A 465 -9.15 4.58 -24.08
C ARG A 465 -8.97 3.40 -23.13
N LYS A 466 -7.71 2.99 -22.93
CA LYS A 466 -7.36 1.84 -22.08
C LYS A 466 -7.76 2.03 -20.62
N ASP A 467 -8.06 3.25 -20.20
CA ASP A 467 -8.26 3.61 -18.79
C ASP A 467 -9.74 3.73 -18.39
N GLU A 468 -10.68 3.65 -19.35
CA GLU A 468 -12.11 3.61 -19.04
C GLU A 468 -12.53 2.26 -18.48
N GLY A 469 -13.06 2.25 -17.26
CA GLY A 469 -13.48 1.01 -16.65
C GLY A 469 -13.68 1.05 -15.14
N LEU A 470 -13.73 -0.14 -14.58
CA LEU A 470 -13.77 -0.40 -13.14
C LEU A 470 -12.43 -0.98 -12.69
N ILE A 471 -11.75 -0.25 -11.82
CA ILE A 471 -10.60 -0.70 -11.05
C ILE A 471 -11.10 -1.27 -9.72
N ILE A 472 -10.72 -2.50 -9.43
CA ILE A 472 -10.94 -3.15 -8.15
C ILE A 472 -9.58 -3.38 -7.50
N GLU A 473 -9.36 -2.85 -6.32
CA GLU A 473 -8.15 -3.01 -5.54
C GLU A 473 -8.48 -3.63 -4.19
N ALA A 474 -7.67 -4.60 -3.76
CA ALA A 474 -7.72 -5.16 -2.43
C ALA A 474 -6.31 -5.14 -1.84
N GLN A 475 -6.20 -4.67 -0.60
CA GLN A 475 -4.97 -4.66 0.18
C GLN A 475 -5.24 -5.27 1.55
N PHE A 476 -4.38 -6.19 1.93
CA PHE A 476 -4.36 -6.85 3.21
C PHE A 476 -3.00 -6.60 3.83
N ASN A 477 -2.96 -6.09 5.05
CA ASN A 477 -1.74 -5.97 5.82
C ASN A 477 -2.00 -6.61 7.17
N ASP A 478 -1.15 -7.56 7.53
CA ASP A 478 -1.25 -8.26 8.78
C ASP A 478 0.16 -8.47 9.32
N ASN A 479 0.37 -8.19 10.59
CA ASN A 479 1.66 -8.36 11.24
C ASN A 479 1.77 -9.69 12.02
N HIS A 480 0.67 -10.42 12.16
CA HIS A 480 0.64 -11.74 12.74
C HIS A 480 -0.44 -12.60 12.07
N THR A 481 -0.10 -13.20 10.94
CA THR A 481 -0.98 -14.11 10.20
C THR A 481 -0.78 -15.55 10.64
N ASN A 482 -1.85 -16.20 11.11
CA ASN A 482 -1.81 -17.65 11.36
C ASN A 482 -2.03 -18.45 10.06
N ALA A 483 -1.79 -19.76 10.11
CA ALA A 483 -1.86 -20.59 8.90
C ALA A 483 -3.24 -20.62 8.23
N ARG A 484 -4.32 -20.57 9.01
CA ARG A 484 -5.68 -20.54 8.47
C ARG A 484 -5.97 -19.21 7.78
N GLU A 485 -5.63 -18.10 8.42
CA GLU A 485 -5.76 -16.76 7.84
C GLU A 485 -4.92 -16.63 6.58
N MET A 486 -3.69 -17.17 6.57
CA MET A 486 -2.83 -17.18 5.40
C MET A 486 -3.50 -17.89 4.22
N HIS A 487 -4.08 -19.07 4.45
CA HIS A 487 -4.83 -19.80 3.42
C HIS A 487 -6.06 -19.01 2.95
N GLU A 488 -6.78 -18.36 3.84
CA GLU A 488 -7.93 -17.52 3.50
C GLU A 488 -7.53 -16.32 2.63
N LEU A 489 -6.42 -15.65 2.95
CA LEU A 489 -5.86 -14.54 2.16
C LEU A 489 -5.39 -15.02 0.78
N MET A 490 -4.61 -16.10 0.72
CA MET A 490 -4.18 -16.72 -0.54
C MET A 490 -5.38 -17.11 -1.42
N ASN A 491 -6.38 -17.77 -0.83
CA ASN A 491 -7.62 -18.14 -1.53
C ASN A 491 -8.34 -16.91 -2.08
N GLU A 492 -8.43 -15.84 -1.30
CA GLU A 492 -9.10 -14.62 -1.72
C GLU A 492 -8.39 -13.95 -2.90
N VAL A 493 -7.06 -13.89 -2.89
CA VAL A 493 -6.27 -13.37 -4.01
C VAL A 493 -6.45 -14.25 -5.25
N GLU A 494 -6.30 -15.58 -5.12
CA GLU A 494 -6.43 -16.53 -6.24
C GLU A 494 -7.83 -16.51 -6.86
N GLU A 495 -8.88 -16.44 -6.03
CA GLU A 495 -10.27 -16.31 -6.47
C GLU A 495 -10.50 -14.98 -7.20
N GLY A 496 -9.94 -13.88 -6.67
CA GLY A 496 -10.06 -12.55 -7.26
C GLY A 496 -9.46 -12.48 -8.67
N ILE A 497 -8.31 -13.10 -8.90
CA ILE A 497 -7.62 -13.09 -10.20
C ILE A 497 -7.94 -14.31 -11.09
N GLN A 498 -8.65 -15.32 -10.56
CA GLN A 498 -8.87 -16.65 -11.16
C GLN A 498 -7.58 -17.36 -11.58
N LYS A 499 -6.60 -17.40 -10.67
CA LYS A 499 -5.37 -18.18 -10.83
C LYS A 499 -5.22 -19.13 -9.64
N PRO A 500 -5.98 -20.24 -9.62
CA PRO A 500 -5.84 -21.23 -8.56
C PRO A 500 -4.41 -21.80 -8.56
N GLY A 501 -3.83 -21.97 -7.37
CA GLY A 501 -2.47 -22.48 -7.22
C GLY A 501 -1.37 -21.45 -7.53
N LEU A 502 -1.69 -20.14 -7.54
CA LEU A 502 -0.67 -19.10 -7.58
C LEU A 502 0.26 -19.20 -6.36
N PHE A 503 -0.29 -19.53 -5.19
CA PHE A 503 0.45 -19.74 -3.96
C PHE A 503 0.58 -21.22 -3.66
N GLU A 504 1.79 -21.65 -3.33
CA GLU A 504 1.99 -22.93 -2.67
C GLU A 504 1.30 -22.91 -1.30
N ARG A 505 0.59 -23.99 -0.96
CA ARG A 505 -0.19 -24.06 0.27
C ARG A 505 0.70 -24.55 1.41
N PRO A 506 1.05 -23.68 2.37
CA PRO A 506 1.91 -24.10 3.47
C PRO A 506 1.11 -24.97 4.46
N ALA A 507 1.79 -25.71 5.33
CA ALA A 507 1.14 -26.57 6.32
C ALA A 507 0.19 -25.76 7.23
N ILE A 508 -0.91 -26.34 7.68
CA ILE A 508 -1.81 -25.62 8.61
C ILE A 508 -1.36 -25.81 10.06
N TYR A 509 -0.85 -27.00 10.35
CA TYR A 509 -0.46 -27.43 11.68
C TYR A 509 1.04 -27.72 11.71
N ASP A 510 1.63 -27.49 12.88
CA ASP A 510 3.04 -27.78 13.09
C ASP A 510 3.26 -29.30 13.02
N PRO A 511 4.06 -29.80 12.05
CA PRO A 511 4.31 -31.23 11.92
C PRO A 511 5.03 -31.82 13.13
N SER A 512 5.76 -31.02 13.92
CA SER A 512 6.40 -31.49 15.16
C SER A 512 5.39 -31.79 16.28
N THR A 513 4.20 -31.21 16.19
CA THR A 513 3.07 -31.50 17.10
C THR A 513 2.19 -32.65 16.61
N LEU A 514 2.62 -33.40 15.58
CA LEU A 514 1.99 -34.66 15.20
C LEU A 514 2.24 -35.67 16.32
N CYS A 515 1.20 -35.85 17.13
CA CYS A 515 1.17 -36.59 18.37
C CYS A 515 1.87 -37.94 18.26
N GLN A 516 2.87 -38.17 19.11
CA GLN A 516 3.32 -39.52 19.43
C GLN A 516 2.13 -40.24 20.09
N THR A 517 1.92 -41.50 19.72
CA THR A 517 0.65 -42.25 19.76
C THR A 517 -0.02 -42.48 21.12
N HIS A 518 0.37 -41.80 22.20
CA HIS A 518 -0.09 -42.10 23.56
C HIS A 518 -0.64 -40.93 24.39
N GLU A 519 -0.65 -39.68 23.89
CA GLU A 519 -1.29 -38.57 24.62
C GLU A 519 -2.70 -38.28 24.12
N THR A 520 -3.70 -38.48 24.98
CA THR A 520 -5.14 -38.33 24.68
C THR A 520 -5.60 -36.88 24.50
N ASP A 521 -4.74 -35.88 24.72
CA ASP A 521 -5.11 -34.45 24.75
C ASP A 521 -4.26 -33.57 23.82
N CYS A 522 -3.74 -34.17 22.77
CA CYS A 522 -2.81 -33.53 21.87
C CYS A 522 -3.58 -32.70 20.81
N ARG A 523 -3.66 -31.38 21.03
CA ARG A 523 -4.30 -30.44 20.10
C ARG A 523 -3.25 -29.90 19.13
N PRO A 524 -3.41 -30.09 17.80
CA PRO A 524 -2.42 -29.64 16.84
C PRO A 524 -2.31 -28.11 16.90
N THR A 525 -1.09 -27.61 17.00
CA THR A 525 -0.86 -26.17 17.11
C THR A 525 -0.86 -25.56 15.71
N LEU A 526 -1.61 -24.47 15.54
CA LEU A 526 -1.62 -23.72 14.27
C LEU A 526 -0.27 -23.04 14.07
N LEU A 527 0.31 -23.24 12.88
CA LEU A 527 1.53 -22.52 12.49
C LEU A 527 1.25 -21.02 12.39
N LYS A 528 2.27 -20.23 12.74
CA LYS A 528 2.28 -18.77 12.65
C LYS A 528 3.27 -18.38 11.57
N TYR A 529 2.87 -17.50 10.66
CA TYR A 529 3.66 -17.07 9.50
C TYR A 529 4.08 -15.60 9.57
N GLY A 530 4.00 -15.02 10.78
CA GLY A 530 4.46 -13.67 11.05
C GLY A 530 3.72 -12.62 10.20
N ARG A 531 4.48 -11.67 9.65
CA ARG A 531 3.95 -10.56 8.87
C ARG A 531 3.61 -11.01 7.45
N SER A 532 2.41 -10.66 7.00
CA SER A 532 2.00 -10.81 5.61
C SER A 532 1.38 -9.53 5.05
N SER A 533 1.59 -9.30 3.75
CA SER A 533 0.92 -8.24 3.02
C SER A 533 0.52 -8.78 1.66
N PHE A 534 -0.74 -8.59 1.30
CA PHE A 534 -1.26 -8.98 0.01
C PHE A 534 -1.87 -7.74 -0.64
N TYR A 535 -1.63 -7.57 -1.93
CA TYR A 535 -2.25 -6.57 -2.74
C TYR A 535 -2.61 -7.20 -4.07
N TYR A 536 -3.83 -7.00 -4.52
CA TYR A 536 -4.17 -7.27 -5.89
C TYR A 536 -5.06 -6.18 -6.46
N LYS A 537 -4.96 -6.04 -7.77
CA LYS A 537 -5.68 -5.10 -8.59
C LYS A 537 -6.24 -5.83 -9.79
N ILE A 538 -7.49 -5.54 -10.11
CA ILE A 538 -8.20 -6.08 -11.27
C ILE A 538 -8.78 -4.88 -12.03
N PHE A 539 -8.70 -4.90 -13.35
CA PHE A 539 -9.29 -3.86 -14.18
C PHE A 539 -10.29 -4.45 -15.17
N LEU A 540 -11.52 -3.93 -15.14
CA LEU A 540 -12.55 -4.24 -16.11
C LEU A 540 -12.67 -3.05 -17.05
N ASN A 541 -12.13 -3.20 -18.27
CA ASN A 541 -12.35 -2.20 -19.32
C ASN A 541 -13.84 -2.10 -19.70
N LYS A 542 -14.18 -1.07 -20.48
CA LYS A 542 -15.55 -0.84 -21.00
C LYS A 542 -16.20 -2.07 -21.62
N LYS A 543 -15.46 -2.84 -22.44
CA LYS A 543 -15.97 -4.08 -23.07
C LYS A 543 -16.40 -5.12 -22.05
N LEU A 544 -15.61 -5.33 -20.99
CA LEU A 544 -15.95 -6.26 -19.91
C LEU A 544 -17.14 -5.74 -19.09
N LEU A 545 -17.22 -4.42 -18.85
CA LEU A 545 -18.38 -3.81 -18.20
C LEU A 545 -19.66 -3.98 -19.03
N ASP A 546 -19.58 -3.88 -20.36
CA ASP A 546 -20.73 -4.12 -21.23
C ASP A 546 -21.20 -5.58 -21.19
N ILE A 547 -20.29 -6.54 -21.09
CA ILE A 547 -20.63 -7.96 -20.89
C ILE A 547 -21.34 -8.14 -19.55
N LEU A 548 -20.81 -7.54 -18.48
CA LEU A 548 -21.42 -7.57 -17.14
C LEU A 548 -22.81 -6.90 -17.14
N LYS A 549 -22.96 -5.77 -17.84
CA LYS A 549 -24.24 -5.06 -17.99
C LYS A 549 -25.25 -5.87 -18.77
N LYS A 550 -24.83 -6.68 -19.75
CA LYS A 550 -25.71 -7.54 -20.55
C LYS A 550 -26.11 -8.84 -19.84
N THR A 551 -25.54 -9.17 -18.69
CA THR A 551 -25.90 -10.38 -17.92
C THR A 551 -27.40 -10.39 -17.60
N SER A 552 -28.08 -11.48 -17.93
CA SER A 552 -29.53 -11.59 -17.70
C SER A 552 -29.85 -11.61 -16.22
N THR A 553 -31.05 -11.16 -15.82
CA THR A 553 -31.45 -11.16 -14.40
C THR A 553 -31.48 -12.56 -13.78
N SER A 554 -31.79 -13.59 -14.57
CA SER A 554 -31.78 -15.00 -14.14
C SER A 554 -30.36 -15.47 -13.85
N GLU A 555 -29.43 -15.20 -14.76
CA GLU A 555 -28.02 -15.52 -14.62
C GLU A 555 -27.37 -14.74 -13.46
N MET A 556 -27.71 -13.47 -13.29
CA MET A 556 -27.23 -12.66 -12.17
C MET A 556 -27.66 -13.23 -10.82
N TRP A 557 -28.85 -13.82 -10.69
CA TRP A 557 -29.23 -14.54 -9.46
C TRP A 557 -28.36 -15.76 -9.19
N LYS A 558 -28.00 -16.53 -10.22
CA LYS A 558 -27.06 -17.66 -10.09
C LYS A 558 -25.67 -17.18 -9.68
N ASN A 559 -25.20 -16.09 -10.29
CA ASN A 559 -23.91 -15.49 -9.94
C ASN A 559 -23.90 -14.97 -8.50
N LEU A 560 -25.01 -14.41 -8.00
CA LEU A 560 -25.18 -14.04 -6.60
C LEU A 560 -25.18 -15.26 -5.67
N GLU A 561 -25.86 -16.35 -6.02
CA GLU A 561 -25.81 -17.60 -5.24
C GLU A 561 -24.36 -18.08 -5.09
N TYR A 562 -23.62 -18.17 -6.20
CA TYR A 562 -22.21 -18.54 -6.21
C TYR A 562 -21.36 -17.60 -5.35
N ALA A 563 -21.47 -16.30 -5.58
CA ALA A 563 -20.70 -15.26 -4.88
C ALA A 563 -20.85 -15.34 -3.36
N PHE A 564 -22.07 -15.57 -2.87
CA PHE A 564 -22.42 -15.65 -1.46
C PHE A 564 -22.24 -17.06 -0.84
N GLY A 565 -21.74 -18.04 -1.62
CA GLY A 565 -21.57 -19.42 -1.18
C GLY A 565 -22.90 -20.13 -0.87
N VAL A 566 -23.95 -19.76 -1.58
CA VAL A 566 -25.28 -20.39 -1.50
C VAL A 566 -25.39 -21.41 -2.63
N LYS A 567 -25.95 -22.59 -2.33
CA LYS A 567 -26.17 -23.63 -3.35
C LYS A 567 -27.04 -23.08 -4.48
N GLU A 568 -26.71 -23.46 -5.72
CA GLU A 568 -27.43 -23.01 -6.90
C GLU A 568 -28.93 -23.37 -6.80
N GLY A 569 -29.80 -22.44 -7.18
CA GLY A 569 -31.24 -22.63 -7.21
C GLY A 569 -31.98 -22.35 -5.91
N HIS A 570 -31.32 -21.90 -4.83
CA HIS A 570 -31.97 -21.49 -3.57
C HIS A 570 -32.58 -20.09 -3.61
N TRP A 571 -32.10 -19.22 -4.48
CA TRP A 571 -32.58 -17.87 -4.74
C TRP A 571 -33.12 -17.70 -6.17
N SER A 572 -33.17 -18.76 -6.98
CA SER A 572 -33.63 -18.71 -8.38
C SER A 572 -35.08 -18.23 -8.53
N SER A 573 -35.99 -18.59 -7.62
CA SER A 573 -37.40 -18.19 -7.69
C SER A 573 -37.81 -17.25 -6.55
N LYS A 574 -38.88 -16.47 -6.76
CA LYS A 574 -39.44 -15.57 -5.74
C LYS A 574 -39.84 -16.33 -4.46
N GLY A 575 -40.49 -17.48 -4.59
CA GLY A 575 -40.92 -18.31 -3.46
C GLY A 575 -39.74 -18.86 -2.64
N LYS A 576 -38.70 -19.37 -3.31
CA LYS A 576 -37.50 -19.86 -2.61
C LYS A 576 -36.74 -18.73 -1.89
N ARG A 577 -36.70 -17.53 -2.48
CA ARG A 577 -36.16 -16.33 -1.80
C ARG A 577 -36.98 -15.98 -0.56
N TRP A 578 -38.30 -16.00 -0.64
CA TRP A 578 -39.16 -15.71 0.52
C TRP A 578 -38.95 -16.74 1.64
N MET A 579 -38.90 -18.04 1.31
CA MET A 579 -38.58 -19.09 2.28
C MET A 579 -37.19 -18.87 2.90
N SER A 580 -36.17 -18.56 2.08
CA SER A 580 -34.83 -18.27 2.59
C SER A 580 -34.79 -17.02 3.48
N ALA A 581 -35.66 -16.02 3.26
CA ALA A 581 -35.79 -14.86 4.13
C ALA A 581 -36.42 -15.24 5.47
N LEU A 582 -37.50 -16.03 5.45
CA LEU A 582 -38.20 -16.48 6.65
C LEU A 582 -37.28 -17.32 7.55
N TRP A 583 -36.56 -18.29 6.97
CA TRP A 583 -35.61 -19.13 7.70
C TRP A 583 -34.44 -18.36 8.32
N ARG A 584 -34.06 -17.22 7.72
CA ARG A 584 -32.95 -16.38 8.20
C ARG A 584 -33.43 -15.18 9.04
N LEU A 585 -34.74 -14.97 9.19
CA LEU A 585 -35.30 -13.82 9.88
C LEU A 585 -34.77 -13.67 11.31
N PRO A 586 -34.68 -14.73 12.14
CA PRO A 586 -34.14 -14.58 13.51
C PRO A 586 -32.72 -14.02 13.51
N ILE A 587 -31.86 -14.56 12.64
CA ILE A 587 -30.46 -14.11 12.50
C ILE A 587 -30.40 -12.69 11.91
N ALA A 588 -31.25 -12.38 10.92
CA ALA A 588 -31.33 -11.05 10.32
C ALA A 588 -31.75 -9.98 11.34
N VAL A 589 -32.70 -10.29 12.23
CA VAL A 589 -33.13 -9.39 13.31
C VAL A 589 -32.01 -9.19 14.32
N THR A 590 -31.27 -10.25 14.70
CA THR A 590 -30.10 -10.10 15.58
C THR A 590 -29.00 -9.22 14.98
N ASN A 591 -28.90 -9.14 13.64
CA ASN A 591 -27.95 -8.27 12.98
C ASN A 591 -28.29 -6.77 13.11
N ILE A 592 -29.53 -6.38 13.45
CA ILE A 592 -29.89 -4.96 13.59
C ILE A 592 -29.07 -4.29 14.71
N PRO A 593 -29.14 -4.75 15.98
CA PRO A 593 -28.32 -4.18 17.04
C PRO A 593 -26.82 -4.46 16.84
N LEU A 594 -26.46 -5.63 16.32
CA LEU A 594 -25.05 -5.97 16.06
C LEU A 594 -24.42 -5.04 15.02
N ASN A 595 -25.14 -4.66 13.95
CA ASN A 595 -24.65 -3.74 12.92
C ASN A 595 -24.33 -2.34 13.48
N ILE A 596 -24.97 -1.93 14.57
CA ILE A 596 -24.65 -0.67 15.26
C ILE A 596 -23.26 -0.78 15.91
N LEU A 597 -22.90 -1.97 16.39
CA LEU A 597 -21.61 -2.31 16.99
C LEU A 597 -20.56 -2.78 15.97
N ASP A 598 -20.83 -2.62 14.66
CA ASP A 598 -20.03 -3.22 13.57
C ASP A 598 -19.90 -4.76 13.67
N LEU A 599 -20.69 -5.42 14.52
CA LEU A 599 -20.77 -6.87 14.58
C LEU A 599 -21.75 -7.37 13.52
N HIS A 600 -21.41 -8.44 12.81
CA HIS A 600 -22.24 -8.92 11.72
C HIS A 600 -22.20 -10.43 11.59
N VAL A 601 -23.36 -11.08 11.76
CA VAL A 601 -23.54 -12.48 11.41
C VAL A 601 -23.79 -12.55 9.91
N LYS A 602 -22.74 -12.89 9.14
CA LYS A 602 -22.76 -12.89 7.67
C LYS A 602 -23.96 -13.63 7.07
N GLU A 603 -24.38 -14.74 7.67
CA GLU A 603 -25.51 -15.53 7.15
C GLU A 603 -26.85 -14.77 7.23
N GLY A 604 -27.07 -13.92 8.22
CA GLY A 604 -28.36 -13.25 8.41
C GLY A 604 -28.69 -12.22 7.32
N SER A 605 -27.70 -11.63 6.65
CA SER A 605 -27.95 -10.53 5.70
C SER A 605 -27.68 -10.85 4.23
N LYS A 606 -27.16 -12.06 3.91
CA LYS A 606 -26.79 -12.44 2.52
C LYS A 606 -27.89 -12.16 1.51
N LEU A 607 -29.11 -12.62 1.78
CA LEU A 607 -30.25 -12.45 0.87
C LEU A 607 -30.71 -10.99 0.75
N ILE A 608 -30.74 -10.25 1.85
CA ILE A 608 -31.13 -8.83 1.86
C ILE A 608 -30.18 -8.04 0.96
N LEU A 609 -28.89 -8.28 1.09
CA LEU A 609 -27.87 -7.63 0.27
C LEU A 609 -27.92 -8.11 -1.19
N ALA A 610 -28.10 -9.41 -1.44
CA ALA A 610 -28.28 -9.91 -2.79
C ALA A 610 -29.49 -9.26 -3.50
N GLN A 611 -30.59 -9.03 -2.77
CA GLN A 611 -31.75 -8.28 -3.30
C GLN A 611 -31.43 -6.81 -3.58
N GLN A 612 -30.69 -6.13 -2.69
CA GLN A 612 -30.25 -4.75 -2.90
C GLN A 612 -29.33 -4.64 -4.12
N LEU A 613 -28.37 -5.56 -4.27
CA LEU A 613 -27.49 -5.64 -5.42
C LEU A 613 -28.27 -5.91 -6.71
N MET A 614 -29.22 -6.85 -6.70
CA MET A 614 -30.06 -7.12 -7.86
C MET A 614 -30.89 -5.90 -8.29
N ARG A 615 -31.42 -5.11 -7.35
CA ARG A 615 -32.14 -3.86 -7.67
C ARG A 615 -31.20 -2.87 -8.35
N ARG A 616 -30.06 -2.57 -7.71
CA ARG A 616 -29.04 -1.67 -8.26
C ARG A 616 -28.51 -2.13 -9.62
N PHE A 617 -28.32 -3.43 -9.79
CA PHE A 617 -27.91 -4.00 -11.07
C PHE A 617 -28.94 -3.70 -12.16
N LYS A 618 -30.23 -3.94 -11.90
CA LYS A 618 -31.31 -3.64 -12.86
C LYS A 618 -31.43 -2.17 -13.19
N ASP A 619 -31.15 -1.30 -12.22
CA ASP A 619 -31.17 0.15 -12.43
C ASP A 619 -29.97 0.56 -13.28
N TRP A 620 -28.77 0.09 -12.94
CA TRP A 620 -27.55 0.28 -13.73
C TRP A 620 -27.66 -0.21 -15.19
N GLN A 621 -28.34 -1.34 -15.43
CA GLN A 621 -28.59 -1.85 -16.78
C GLN A 621 -29.30 -0.85 -17.71
N LYS A 622 -30.10 0.07 -17.15
CA LYS A 622 -30.88 1.04 -17.92
C LYS A 622 -30.13 2.34 -18.21
N ILE A 623 -29.01 2.58 -17.52
CA ILE A 623 -28.30 3.85 -17.56
C ILE A 623 -27.29 3.85 -18.70
N ASN A 624 -27.41 4.77 -19.64
CA ASN A 624 -26.46 4.92 -20.75
C ASN A 624 -25.52 6.11 -20.59
N ASP A 625 -25.90 7.10 -19.79
CA ASP A 625 -25.08 8.28 -19.51
C ASP A 625 -23.79 7.89 -18.75
N PRO A 626 -22.58 8.24 -19.23
CA PRO A 626 -21.32 7.88 -18.60
C PRO A 626 -21.19 8.37 -17.15
N LYS A 627 -21.71 9.56 -16.86
CA LYS A 627 -21.69 10.16 -15.53
C LYS A 627 -22.56 9.36 -14.56
N GLU A 628 -23.81 9.09 -14.91
CA GLU A 628 -24.68 8.23 -14.12
C GLU A 628 -24.12 6.80 -13.99
N GLN A 629 -23.50 6.24 -15.04
CA GLN A 629 -22.84 4.93 -14.98
C GLN A 629 -21.70 4.90 -13.96
N ALA A 630 -20.82 5.91 -13.96
CA ALA A 630 -19.73 6.04 -12.99
C ALA A 630 -20.27 6.01 -11.56
N PHE A 631 -21.33 6.76 -11.30
CA PHE A 631 -21.92 6.94 -9.99
C PHE A 631 -22.66 5.69 -9.50
N ASP A 632 -23.48 5.10 -10.34
CA ASP A 632 -24.27 3.91 -9.99
C ASP A 632 -23.41 2.67 -9.84
N LEU A 633 -22.35 2.54 -10.65
CA LEU A 633 -21.40 1.46 -10.51
C LEU A 633 -20.60 1.62 -9.21
N ALA A 634 -20.17 2.82 -8.83
CA ALA A 634 -19.55 3.04 -7.52
C ALA A 634 -20.52 2.75 -6.36
N ALA A 635 -21.80 3.14 -6.50
CA ALA A 635 -22.85 2.83 -5.53
C ALA A 635 -23.12 1.32 -5.42
N PHE A 636 -23.05 0.58 -6.52
CA PHE A 636 -23.21 -0.88 -6.56
C PHE A 636 -22.26 -1.57 -5.56
N PHE A 637 -21.02 -1.10 -5.46
CA PHE A 637 -20.00 -1.66 -4.55
C PHE A 637 -20.03 -1.12 -3.12
N ARG A 638 -21.06 -0.36 -2.69
CA ARG A 638 -21.13 0.25 -1.34
C ARG A 638 -21.27 -0.75 -0.17
N ALA A 639 -21.50 -2.03 -0.42
CA ALA A 639 -21.72 -3.04 0.61
C ALA A 639 -20.41 -3.47 1.32
N GLN A 640 -20.10 -2.80 2.44
CA GLN A 640 -18.84 -2.93 3.19
C GLN A 640 -18.46 -4.36 3.60
N ASN A 641 -19.43 -5.14 4.11
CA ASN A 641 -19.15 -6.47 4.67
C ASN A 641 -19.01 -7.58 3.62
N TYR A 642 -19.16 -7.26 2.34
CA TYR A 642 -19.30 -8.23 1.25
C TYR A 642 -18.38 -7.92 0.05
N SER A 643 -17.27 -7.24 0.28
CA SER A 643 -16.34 -6.87 -0.80
C SER A 643 -15.78 -8.11 -1.52
N ARG A 644 -15.41 -9.18 -0.79
CA ARG A 644 -14.98 -10.45 -1.39
C ARG A 644 -16.07 -11.07 -2.26
N GLU A 645 -17.30 -11.11 -1.75
CA GLU A 645 -18.46 -11.65 -2.47
C GLU A 645 -18.76 -10.81 -3.73
N LEU A 646 -18.62 -9.49 -3.68
CA LEU A 646 -18.75 -8.61 -4.85
C LEU A 646 -17.68 -8.88 -5.91
N ILE A 647 -16.44 -9.17 -5.50
CA ILE A 647 -15.37 -9.56 -6.42
C ILE A 647 -15.68 -10.92 -7.06
N ARG A 648 -16.11 -11.91 -6.26
CA ARG A 648 -16.57 -13.20 -6.77
C ARG A 648 -17.74 -13.07 -7.74
N LEU A 649 -18.69 -12.18 -7.46
CA LEU A 649 -19.84 -11.89 -8.33
C LEU A 649 -19.38 -11.41 -9.71
N VAL A 650 -18.50 -10.40 -9.74
CA VAL A 650 -17.91 -9.87 -10.97
C VAL A 650 -17.15 -10.95 -11.73
N ARG A 651 -16.28 -11.70 -11.04
CA ARG A 651 -15.47 -12.77 -11.64
C ARG A 651 -16.32 -13.89 -12.21
N GLN A 652 -17.40 -14.26 -11.53
CA GLN A 652 -18.33 -15.29 -11.99
C GLN A 652 -19.16 -14.81 -13.18
N ALA A 653 -19.62 -13.55 -13.17
CA ALA A 653 -20.34 -12.97 -14.30
C ALA A 653 -19.47 -12.81 -15.56
N LEU A 654 -18.16 -12.70 -15.39
CA LEU A 654 -17.17 -12.61 -16.48
C LEU A 654 -16.39 -13.91 -16.68
N LYS A 655 -16.97 -15.06 -16.29
CA LYS A 655 -16.31 -16.36 -16.42
C LYS A 655 -15.89 -16.62 -17.87
N GLY A 656 -14.62 -16.98 -18.06
CA GLY A 656 -14.02 -17.25 -19.38
C GLY A 656 -13.43 -16.03 -20.09
N GLN A 657 -13.62 -14.82 -19.56
CA GLN A 657 -12.99 -13.61 -20.09
C GLN A 657 -11.57 -13.45 -19.55
N LYS A 658 -10.66 -12.93 -20.37
CA LYS A 658 -9.33 -12.49 -19.92
C LYS A 658 -9.50 -11.13 -19.24
N ILE A 659 -9.10 -11.04 -17.97
CA ILE A 659 -9.23 -9.81 -17.18
C ILE A 659 -7.84 -9.37 -16.72
N PRO A 660 -7.41 -8.13 -17.08
CA PRO A 660 -6.18 -7.54 -16.56
C PRO A 660 -6.10 -7.57 -15.04
N TYR A 661 -4.98 -8.07 -14.50
CA TYR A 661 -4.70 -8.09 -13.07
C TYR A 661 -3.23 -7.82 -12.76
N TYR A 662 -2.99 -7.34 -11.54
CA TYR A 662 -1.68 -7.24 -10.92
C TYR A 662 -1.80 -7.73 -9.47
N VAL A 663 -0.85 -8.54 -9.02
CA VAL A 663 -0.77 -9.07 -7.66
C VAL A 663 0.64 -8.83 -7.13
N SER A 664 0.71 -8.37 -5.89
CA SER A 664 1.92 -8.30 -5.08
C SER A 664 1.61 -8.88 -3.70
N ALA A 665 2.29 -9.94 -3.34
CA ALA A 665 2.20 -10.58 -2.03
C ALA A 665 3.57 -10.63 -1.38
N HIS A 666 3.62 -10.40 -0.08
CA HIS A 666 4.83 -10.42 0.71
C HIS A 666 4.59 -11.16 2.02
N ALA A 667 5.29 -12.28 2.20
CA ALA A 667 5.30 -13.07 3.43
C ALA A 667 6.74 -13.61 3.61
N PRO A 668 7.62 -12.87 4.33
CA PRO A 668 9.04 -13.19 4.44
C PRO A 668 9.34 -14.63 4.86
N GLU A 669 8.55 -15.16 5.79
CA GLU A 669 8.74 -16.49 6.37
C GLU A 669 8.26 -17.63 5.47
N LEU A 670 7.48 -17.33 4.42
CA LEU A 670 6.89 -18.34 3.54
C LEU A 670 7.45 -18.30 2.13
N PHE A 671 7.20 -17.21 1.40
CA PHE A 671 7.51 -17.12 -0.03
C PHE A 671 8.22 -15.80 -0.39
N GLY A 672 8.71 -15.06 0.61
CA GLY A 672 9.42 -13.80 0.38
C GLY A 672 8.49 -12.74 -0.21
N SER A 673 8.74 -12.30 -1.43
CA SER A 673 7.83 -11.40 -2.16
C SER A 673 7.53 -11.96 -3.55
N LEU A 674 6.26 -12.14 -3.84
CA LEU A 674 5.73 -12.61 -5.11
C LEU A 674 5.00 -11.46 -5.81
N SER A 675 5.39 -11.16 -7.03
CA SER A 675 4.69 -10.19 -7.89
C SER A 675 4.38 -10.84 -9.23
N THR A 676 3.13 -10.75 -9.69
CA THR A 676 2.70 -11.29 -10.98
C THR A 676 1.64 -10.38 -11.58
N SER A 677 1.61 -10.28 -12.90
CA SER A 677 0.57 -9.58 -13.66
C SER A 677 0.12 -10.43 -14.83
N SER A 678 -1.03 -10.11 -15.40
CA SER A 678 -1.39 -10.55 -16.76
C SER A 678 -0.56 -9.81 -17.82
N ASP A 679 -0.60 -10.31 -19.05
CA ASP A 679 0.06 -9.71 -20.23
C ASP A 679 -0.34 -8.23 -20.43
N GLU A 680 -1.60 -7.93 -20.18
CA GLU A 680 -2.13 -6.57 -20.04
C GLU A 680 -2.14 -6.21 -18.54
N ALA A 681 -1.19 -5.40 -18.09
CA ALA A 681 -1.22 -4.87 -16.73
C ALA A 681 -2.43 -3.93 -16.58
N PRO A 682 -3.16 -3.98 -15.45
CA PRO A 682 -4.21 -3.01 -15.18
C PRO A 682 -3.58 -1.61 -15.09
N PRO A 683 -4.24 -0.56 -15.61
CA PRO A 683 -3.72 0.81 -15.53
C PRO A 683 -3.55 1.18 -14.05
N THR A 684 -2.35 1.57 -13.64
CA THR A 684 -2.11 2.05 -12.27
C THR A 684 -2.82 3.39 -12.09
N PRO A 685 -3.46 3.68 -10.94
CA PRO A 685 -4.13 4.96 -10.77
C PRO A 685 -3.05 6.05 -10.80
N GLY A 686 -3.08 6.92 -11.79
CA GLY A 686 -2.00 7.86 -12.05
C GLY A 686 -1.26 7.62 -13.36
N GLN A 687 -1.25 6.42 -13.94
CA GLN A 687 -0.47 6.11 -15.16
C GLN A 687 -0.99 6.72 -16.47
N ASP A 688 -2.17 7.35 -16.45
CA ASP A 688 -2.48 8.31 -17.49
C ASP A 688 -1.44 9.43 -17.37
N PRO A 689 -0.59 9.68 -18.38
CA PRO A 689 0.45 10.71 -18.33
C PRO A 689 -0.10 12.06 -17.85
N THR A 690 -1.36 12.34 -18.21
CA THR A 690 -2.08 13.53 -17.79
C THR A 690 -2.32 13.52 -16.27
N THR A 691 -2.66 12.38 -15.68
CA THR A 691 -2.85 12.25 -14.23
C THR A 691 -1.52 12.32 -13.47
N GLU A 692 -0.41 11.80 -14.00
CA GLU A 692 0.92 12.00 -13.38
C GLU A 692 1.30 13.47 -13.34
N ILE A 693 1.06 14.20 -14.43
CA ILE A 693 1.30 15.64 -14.52
C ILE A 693 0.32 16.41 -13.62
N ILE A 694 -0.92 15.97 -13.49
CA ILE A 694 -1.90 16.69 -12.67
C ILE A 694 -1.67 16.44 -11.18
N ASP A 695 -1.49 15.20 -10.77
CA ASP A 695 -1.44 14.77 -9.37
C ASP A 695 -0.01 14.45 -8.91
N PHE A 696 1.01 15.09 -9.52
CA PHE A 696 2.41 14.95 -9.11
C PHE A 696 2.68 15.37 -7.68
N ASP A 697 1.76 16.00 -6.97
CA ASP A 697 1.90 16.42 -5.56
C ASP A 697 1.11 15.52 -4.60
N ARG A 698 0.52 14.44 -5.10
CA ARG A 698 -0.13 13.42 -4.27
C ARG A 698 0.89 12.70 -3.40
N MET A 699 0.55 12.56 -2.12
CA MET A 699 1.26 11.68 -1.19
C MET A 699 0.87 10.23 -1.47
N GLY A 700 1.85 9.36 -1.68
CA GLY A 700 1.58 7.96 -1.93
C GLY A 700 2.73 7.27 -2.65
N PRO A 701 2.55 5.98 -2.96
CA PRO A 701 3.47 5.26 -3.81
C PRO A 701 3.54 5.91 -5.19
N ARG A 702 4.75 6.00 -5.72
CA ARG A 702 5.04 6.50 -7.06
C ARG A 702 5.78 5.42 -7.81
N THR A 703 5.03 4.64 -8.56
CA THR A 703 5.59 3.64 -9.47
C THR A 703 6.14 4.36 -10.69
N THR A 704 7.43 4.24 -10.95
CA THR A 704 7.99 4.63 -12.25
C THR A 704 7.83 3.45 -13.21
N TYR A 705 6.67 3.37 -13.85
CA TYR A 705 6.35 2.30 -14.78
C TYR A 705 6.33 2.81 -16.21
N ASP A 706 7.09 2.16 -17.08
CA ASP A 706 7.06 2.43 -18.51
C ASP A 706 6.25 1.34 -19.23
N PRO A 707 5.06 1.65 -19.78
CA PRO A 707 4.26 0.68 -20.51
C PRO A 707 4.91 0.20 -21.81
N GLU A 708 5.83 0.97 -22.38
CA GLU A 708 6.55 0.65 -23.62
C GLU A 708 7.78 -0.22 -23.35
N ALA A 709 8.34 -0.17 -22.14
CA ALA A 709 9.51 -0.97 -21.73
C ALA A 709 9.16 -2.45 -21.45
N LYS A 710 8.49 -3.13 -22.37
CA LYS A 710 8.14 -4.55 -22.24
C LYS A 710 9.07 -5.41 -23.08
N LEU A 711 9.42 -6.59 -22.57
CA LEU A 711 10.09 -7.60 -23.39
C LEU A 711 9.06 -8.30 -24.29
N ASN A 712 9.35 -8.43 -25.58
CA ASN A 712 8.48 -9.17 -26.51
C ASN A 712 8.59 -10.68 -26.26
N GLN A 713 9.79 -11.15 -25.94
CA GLN A 713 10.10 -12.55 -25.65
C GLN A 713 11.09 -12.64 -24.49
N PHE A 714 10.95 -13.66 -23.65
CA PHE A 714 11.91 -14.02 -22.62
C PHE A 714 11.98 -15.55 -22.45
N GLY A 715 13.17 -16.10 -22.61
CA GLY A 715 13.46 -17.51 -22.53
C GLY A 715 14.77 -17.75 -21.80
N VAL A 716 14.83 -18.87 -21.08
CA VAL A 716 16.05 -19.37 -20.47
C VAL A 716 16.20 -20.82 -20.84
N GLU A 717 17.36 -21.17 -21.40
CA GLU A 717 17.72 -22.51 -21.84
C GLU A 717 18.97 -22.97 -21.08
N VAL A 718 18.87 -24.07 -20.33
CA VAL A 718 20.02 -24.69 -19.67
C VAL A 718 20.72 -25.56 -20.72
N LEU A 719 21.80 -25.06 -21.32
CA LEU A 719 22.54 -25.77 -22.36
C LEU A 719 23.29 -26.97 -21.77
N ASN A 720 23.93 -26.77 -20.62
CA ASN A 720 24.62 -27.82 -19.86
C ASN A 720 24.77 -27.40 -18.38
N LYS A 721 25.41 -28.23 -17.56
CA LYS A 721 25.60 -27.97 -16.10
C LYS A 721 26.39 -26.71 -15.77
N ASN A 722 27.11 -26.16 -16.75
CA ASN A 722 28.00 -25.02 -16.58
C ASN A 722 27.60 -23.83 -17.45
N GLU A 723 26.50 -23.91 -18.21
CA GLU A 723 26.12 -22.87 -19.17
C GLU A 723 24.60 -22.71 -19.26
N ILE A 724 24.15 -21.47 -19.05
CA ILE A 724 22.75 -21.05 -19.17
C ILE A 724 22.69 -19.97 -20.24
N GLN A 725 21.81 -20.15 -21.22
CA GLN A 725 21.55 -19.14 -22.25
C GLN A 725 20.24 -18.42 -21.95
N ILE A 726 20.31 -17.10 -21.82
CA ILE A 726 19.16 -16.23 -21.63
C ILE A 726 18.89 -15.54 -22.97
N ARG A 727 17.66 -15.64 -23.45
CA ARG A 727 17.19 -15.07 -24.72
C ARG A 727 16.06 -14.09 -24.43
N PHE A 728 16.14 -12.87 -24.96
CA PHE A 728 15.07 -11.90 -24.82
C PHE A 728 15.00 -10.96 -26.02
N GLU A 729 13.81 -10.46 -26.33
CA GLU A 729 13.58 -9.56 -27.46
C GLU A 729 13.14 -8.17 -26.95
N LEU A 730 13.88 -7.14 -27.37
CA LEU A 730 13.64 -5.75 -27.01
C LEU A 730 12.86 -5.01 -28.11
N PRO A 731 11.75 -4.32 -27.81
CA PRO A 731 10.97 -3.60 -28.82
C PRO A 731 11.68 -2.34 -29.30
N VAL A 732 12.44 -1.69 -28.41
CA VAL A 732 13.22 -0.48 -28.66
C VAL A 732 14.58 -0.61 -27.99
N GLU A 733 15.51 0.25 -28.38
CA GLU A 733 16.79 0.37 -27.72
C GLU A 733 16.60 0.71 -26.24
N SER A 734 17.38 0.08 -25.37
CA SER A 734 17.23 0.23 -23.92
C SER A 734 18.52 0.60 -23.22
N HIS A 735 18.38 1.37 -22.14
CA HIS A 735 19.51 1.88 -21.38
C HIS A 735 19.85 0.99 -20.18
N ALA A 736 18.90 0.19 -19.66
CA ALA A 736 19.17 -0.68 -18.53
C ALA A 736 18.29 -1.94 -18.49
N LEU A 737 18.86 -3.00 -17.93
CA LEU A 737 18.15 -4.22 -17.54
C LEU A 737 18.22 -4.43 -16.04
N TYR A 738 17.09 -4.84 -15.48
CA TYR A 738 16.99 -5.29 -14.10
C TYR A 738 16.93 -6.81 -14.09
N TRP A 739 17.78 -7.44 -13.28
CA TRP A 739 17.81 -8.87 -13.06
C TRP A 739 17.55 -9.19 -11.60
N ARG A 740 16.77 -10.24 -11.34
CA ARG A 740 16.55 -10.75 -9.99
C ARG A 740 16.47 -12.27 -10.02
N VAL A 741 17.12 -12.91 -9.04
CA VAL A 741 17.08 -14.36 -8.86
C VAL A 741 16.47 -14.67 -7.51
N ASP A 742 15.38 -15.43 -7.54
CA ASP A 742 14.69 -15.92 -6.34
C ASP A 742 14.87 -17.44 -6.23
N LYS A 743 15.05 -17.96 -5.01
CA LYS A 743 15.06 -19.41 -4.77
C LYS A 743 13.64 -19.95 -4.76
N ILE A 744 13.35 -20.99 -5.55
CA ILE A 744 12.00 -21.58 -5.61
C ILE A 744 11.77 -22.54 -4.44
N ARG A 745 12.74 -23.39 -4.10
CA ARG A 745 12.61 -24.41 -3.03
C ARG A 745 13.65 -24.30 -1.94
N GLY A 746 13.18 -24.16 -0.70
CA GLY A 746 13.95 -24.34 0.53
C GLY A 746 13.02 -24.73 1.67
N TRP A 747 13.50 -25.55 2.62
CA TRP A 747 12.72 -25.97 3.80
C TRP A 747 12.21 -24.79 4.65
N LEU A 748 12.83 -23.61 4.50
CA LEU A 748 12.48 -22.35 5.17
C LEU A 748 11.93 -21.28 4.22
N GLY A 749 11.26 -21.69 3.13
CA GLY A 749 10.64 -20.75 2.18
C GLY A 749 11.59 -20.10 1.18
N GLY A 750 11.02 -19.40 0.20
CA GLY A 750 11.74 -18.75 -0.90
C GLY A 750 12.55 -17.55 -0.42
N LYS A 751 13.86 -17.74 -0.18
CA LYS A 751 14.78 -16.62 0.07
C LYS A 751 15.16 -15.93 -1.25
N LYS A 752 15.12 -14.60 -1.26
CA LYS A 752 15.70 -13.77 -2.34
C LYS A 752 17.21 -14.01 -2.37
N LEU A 753 17.77 -14.38 -3.51
CA LEU A 753 19.19 -14.71 -3.62
C LEU A 753 20.02 -13.51 -4.06
N ILE A 754 19.58 -12.77 -5.09
CA ILE A 754 20.27 -11.56 -5.57
C ILE A 754 19.34 -10.62 -6.34
N ARG A 755 19.72 -9.34 -6.35
CA ARG A 755 19.23 -8.29 -7.26
C ARG A 755 20.42 -7.64 -7.93
N LEU A 756 20.38 -7.53 -9.25
CA LEU A 756 21.44 -6.93 -10.05
C LEU A 756 20.80 -5.98 -11.06
N VAL A 757 21.23 -4.72 -11.08
CA VAL A 757 20.87 -3.78 -12.14
C VAL A 757 22.08 -3.67 -13.05
N THR A 758 21.96 -4.10 -14.30
CA THR A 758 23.03 -3.97 -15.29
C THR A 758 22.73 -2.77 -16.16
N SER A 759 23.55 -1.73 -16.00
CA SER A 759 23.58 -0.58 -16.90
C SER A 759 24.45 -0.93 -18.10
N THR A 760 23.88 -1.61 -19.09
CA THR A 760 24.57 -1.86 -20.35
C THR A 760 24.48 -0.60 -21.21
N SER A 761 25.61 -0.05 -21.65
CA SER A 761 25.63 1.03 -22.64
C SER A 761 25.05 0.48 -23.97
N HIS A 762 23.74 0.66 -24.16
CA HIS A 762 22.96 0.38 -25.37
C HIS A 762 22.76 -1.11 -25.71
N LEU A 763 21.65 -1.69 -25.25
CA LEU A 763 21.17 -2.96 -25.82
C LEU A 763 20.34 -2.69 -27.07
N PRO A 764 20.69 -3.27 -28.22
CA PRO A 764 19.97 -3.02 -29.46
C PRO A 764 18.55 -3.57 -29.39
N SER A 765 17.64 -2.91 -30.12
CA SER A 765 16.32 -3.46 -30.38
C SER A 765 16.44 -4.81 -31.13
N GLY A 766 15.44 -5.67 -30.93
CA GLY A 766 15.42 -7.03 -31.48
C GLY A 766 15.94 -8.09 -30.50
N MET A 767 16.38 -9.22 -31.06
CA MET A 767 16.72 -10.41 -30.29
C MET A 767 18.12 -10.31 -29.67
N ASN A 768 18.17 -10.45 -28.36
CA ASN A 768 19.37 -10.43 -27.55
C ASN A 768 19.60 -11.79 -26.89
N VAL A 769 20.87 -12.20 -26.82
CA VAL A 769 21.27 -13.50 -26.26
C VAL A 769 22.46 -13.30 -25.34
N ILE A 770 22.29 -13.68 -24.07
CA ILE A 770 23.35 -13.67 -23.05
C ILE A 770 23.68 -15.12 -22.71
N SER A 771 24.94 -15.53 -22.86
CA SER A 771 25.40 -16.84 -22.37
C SER A 771 26.13 -16.64 -21.05
N LEU A 772 25.67 -17.31 -19.99
CA LEU A 772 26.26 -17.27 -18.66
C LEU A 772 26.98 -18.59 -18.39
N LYS A 773 28.29 -18.53 -18.20
CA LYS A 773 29.11 -19.70 -17.87
C LYS A 773 29.52 -19.69 -16.40
N ARG A 774 29.46 -20.86 -15.76
CA ARG A 774 29.78 -21.03 -14.33
C ARG A 774 31.22 -20.64 -13.96
N ASN A 775 32.16 -20.78 -14.89
CA ASN A 775 33.58 -20.56 -14.65
C ASN A 775 34.09 -19.22 -15.22
N GLU A 776 33.18 -18.37 -15.69
CA GLU A 776 33.55 -17.07 -16.26
C GLU A 776 33.87 -16.10 -15.12
N SER A 777 35.17 -15.87 -14.90
CA SER A 777 35.67 -15.18 -13.71
C SER A 777 35.60 -13.66 -13.78
N ASN A 778 35.25 -13.09 -14.94
CA ASN A 778 35.21 -11.64 -15.19
C ASN A 778 33.98 -11.29 -16.05
N GLY A 779 33.08 -10.44 -15.55
CA GLY A 779 31.99 -9.86 -16.37
C GLY A 779 30.86 -9.26 -15.53
N GLU A 780 30.09 -8.35 -16.12
CA GLU A 780 28.94 -7.68 -15.48
C GLU A 780 27.87 -8.69 -14.97
N PHE A 781 27.85 -9.90 -15.53
CA PHE A 781 26.89 -10.95 -15.20
C PHE A 781 27.45 -12.07 -14.30
N GLN A 782 28.68 -11.96 -13.79
CA GLN A 782 29.26 -13.02 -12.95
C GLN A 782 28.43 -13.27 -11.69
N GLN A 783 28.02 -12.19 -11.00
CA GLN A 783 27.14 -12.30 -9.84
C GLN A 783 25.81 -13.00 -10.19
N LEU A 784 25.24 -12.69 -11.37
CA LEU A 784 24.03 -13.35 -11.83
C LEU A 784 24.26 -14.86 -12.04
N ALA A 785 25.37 -15.23 -12.68
CA ALA A 785 25.76 -16.62 -12.89
C ALA A 785 25.95 -17.37 -11.57
N ASP A 786 26.71 -16.82 -10.63
CA ASP A 786 26.98 -17.44 -9.32
C ASP A 786 25.69 -17.79 -8.58
N HIS A 787 24.72 -16.88 -8.56
CA HIS A 787 23.45 -17.12 -7.90
C HIS A 787 22.53 -18.09 -8.64
N LEU A 788 22.55 -18.09 -9.98
CA LEU A 788 21.82 -19.04 -10.79
C LEU A 788 22.36 -20.47 -10.57
N PHE A 789 23.69 -20.65 -10.59
CA PHE A 789 24.32 -21.96 -10.43
C PHE A 789 24.42 -22.46 -8.97
N ALA A 790 24.26 -21.57 -7.98
CA ALA A 790 24.33 -21.95 -6.56
C ALA A 790 23.13 -22.80 -6.07
N ASN A 791 22.01 -22.82 -6.80
CA ASN A 791 20.78 -23.47 -6.35
C ASN A 791 20.18 -24.35 -7.45
N LYS A 792 19.61 -25.51 -7.06
CA LYS A 792 18.98 -26.44 -8.01
C LYS A 792 17.75 -25.87 -8.70
N GLU A 793 16.98 -25.02 -8.01
CA GLU A 793 15.74 -24.45 -8.51
C GLU A 793 15.68 -22.95 -8.19
N VAL A 794 15.71 -22.14 -9.23
CA VAL A 794 15.72 -20.68 -9.15
C VAL A 794 14.73 -20.09 -10.15
N ARG A 795 14.16 -18.93 -9.81
CA ARG A 795 13.34 -18.11 -10.69
C ARG A 795 14.15 -16.90 -11.11
N LEU A 796 14.45 -16.79 -12.40
CA LEU A 796 15.05 -15.59 -12.98
C LEU A 796 13.94 -14.63 -13.38
N MET A 797 14.06 -13.39 -12.94
CA MET A 797 13.18 -12.28 -13.28
C MET A 797 13.98 -11.21 -14.03
N VAL A 798 13.36 -10.61 -15.03
CA VAL A 798 13.93 -9.54 -15.83
C VAL A 798 12.92 -8.43 -16.06
N ALA A 799 13.38 -7.18 -16.09
CA ALA A 799 12.60 -6.03 -16.53
C ALA A 799 13.48 -5.03 -17.28
N LEU A 800 12.86 -4.25 -18.16
CA LEU A 800 13.50 -3.32 -19.07
C LEU A 800 13.25 -1.88 -18.62
N ALA A 801 14.24 -1.00 -18.84
CA ALA A 801 14.07 0.44 -18.76
C ALA A 801 14.54 1.10 -20.07
N ILE A 802 13.64 1.82 -20.74
CA ILE A 802 13.96 2.62 -21.94
C ILE A 802 14.71 3.87 -21.49
N GLU A 803 14.13 4.59 -20.53
CA GLU A 803 14.81 5.66 -19.81
C GLU A 803 15.25 5.17 -18.43
N SER A 804 16.40 5.66 -17.95
CA SER A 804 17.10 5.27 -16.70
C SER A 804 16.25 5.06 -15.43
N ASN A 805 14.98 5.49 -15.41
CA ASN A 805 14.14 5.51 -14.23
C ASN A 805 12.76 4.86 -14.39
N HIS A 806 12.31 4.52 -15.61
CA HIS A 806 10.98 3.99 -15.84
C HIS A 806 11.10 2.54 -16.29
N TRP A 807 10.57 1.63 -15.47
CA TRP A 807 10.72 0.19 -15.68
C TRP A 807 9.41 -0.42 -16.18
N GLY A 808 9.48 -1.29 -17.17
CA GLY A 808 8.28 -2.01 -17.60
C GLY A 808 7.99 -3.26 -16.80
N ALA A 809 7.11 -4.10 -17.36
CA ALA A 809 6.61 -5.28 -16.67
C ALA A 809 7.71 -6.33 -16.44
N ILE A 810 7.71 -6.96 -15.25
CA ILE A 810 8.61 -8.08 -14.95
C ILE A 810 8.17 -9.30 -15.74
N GLN A 811 9.12 -9.91 -16.46
CA GLN A 811 8.98 -11.27 -16.96
C GLN A 811 9.81 -12.23 -16.09
N SER A 812 9.36 -13.47 -15.97
CA SER A 812 10.04 -14.45 -15.12
C SER A 812 10.06 -15.84 -15.74
N LYS A 813 11.10 -16.61 -15.43
CA LYS A 813 11.29 -17.99 -15.89
C LYS A 813 11.89 -18.83 -14.77
N ASP A 814 11.26 -19.96 -14.51
CA ASP A 814 11.77 -20.95 -13.56
C ASP A 814 12.86 -21.79 -14.25
N ILE A 815 13.97 -21.98 -13.56
CA ILE A 815 15.16 -22.68 -14.02
C ILE A 815 15.41 -23.84 -13.06
N VAL A 816 15.50 -25.05 -13.61
CA VAL A 816 15.83 -26.26 -12.86
C VAL A 816 17.17 -26.78 -13.37
N LEU A 817 18.20 -26.67 -12.54
CA LEU A 817 19.54 -27.20 -12.82
C LEU A 817 19.58 -28.67 -12.38
N ARG A 818 19.83 -29.56 -13.34
CA ARG A 818 19.89 -31.02 -13.12
C ARG A 818 21.29 -31.51 -12.76
#